data_AF-A0AAE0QIT7-F1
#
_entry.id   AF-A0AAE0QIT7-F1
#
_cell.length_a   1.000
_cell.length_b   1.000
_cell.length_c   1.000
_cell.angle_alpha   90.00
_cell.angle_beta   90.00
_cell.angle_gamma   90.00
#
_symmetry.space_group_name_H-M   'P 1'
#
loop_
_entity.id
_entity.type
_entity.pdbx_description
1 polymer ?
#
loop_
_entity_poly.entity_id
_entity_poly.type
_entity_poly.pdbx_seq_one_letter_code
_entity_poly.pdbx_strand_id
1 'polypeptide(L)'
;MTNTVISLLKSPVLVAVVLVTGIGGTFQYGFHVSVLTAPSAYIKELVNSTCVQRYGLSLEHWQLSLIWSFIVSMYCIGGLLGSLGAGHIAVTYGSTNFIPDRSRPRLTTTAIGTVDLQGAGGNWATVGRRSRGGRRVRRQREKRKGKSVGLRIGTLNVGTMTGKGRELADVMERRKVDILCVQETRWKGSKARSIGAGFKLFYYGVDSKRNGVGVVLKEEFVRNVLEVKRVSDRVMSLKLEIEGVMLNVVSGYAPQVGCELEEKETFWSELDELMESIPTGERVVIGADFNGHVGEGNTGDEEVMGKFGVKERNLEGQMVVDFAKRIDMAVVNTYFQKREEHRVTYKSGGRRTQVDYILCRRGNLKEISDCKLVVGESVARHHRMVVCRMTLMVCKTKRSKIEKKTKWWKLKKEECCEEFRRKLRQALGGQVVLPNDWETTAEVIRETGRKVLGVSSGRRKEDKETWWWNEEVQDSIQRKRLAKKKWDMDRTEENRQEYKELQCRVKREVSKAKQKAYDELYTKLDTREGEKDLYRLARQRDRDGKDVQQVRVIKDRDGRVLTSEESVQRRWKEYFEELMNEENEREKRVEGVNSVEQKVNKIRKDEVRKALKRMKSGKAVGPDDIPVEVWKCLGEAAVEFLASLFNRVLENERMPEEWRRSVLVPIFKNKGDVQSCSNYRRIKLMSHTMKLWERVVEARLRKVVEICEQQYGFMPRKSTTDAIFALRILMEKYRDGQRELHCVCVDLEKAYDRVPREELWYCMRKSGVAEKYVRVVQDMYERSRTVVRKRCLMLNNVVAICGAVLMVLSKTARSFEMIMAGRFIYGINAGVSLTAHTMYILDCAPKNLRGMVGASVGSFVSLGKFFGQLLGISEILGTEDLWPFLLAFSALTGLLQLVCLYFLPESPRFLLFTRGDKSACEKALRQLRGSHVDFTSDVQEMLAERASLQSVRNHSVLELLLARSVRWQLFTILITFVTLQLCGINAIYLYASDVFRAAGIPAHILRYVTLGTGLCEFSTAVVCGLVIEHTGKKSLMVRGYASMSVTLLLLTLTLYLQVHVSWMPYCSMVLIFVFIISFCSGPSCITSTLPGEIFTQSFQSPAFTVACTLNWMGLFFVGMVFPLIVEHLDYFCFLIFFVFCFAAAVFVWYNVPETRNKSLLEITAEFQRMHRKAKHSETKLKALQDANTQNGQGTRL
;
A
#
# COMPACT_ATOMS: atom_id res chain seq x y z
N MET A 1 32.37 28.85 8.52
CA MET A 1 31.13 29.03 7.73
C MET A 1 31.40 28.90 6.23
N THR A 2 32.41 29.59 5.69
CA THR A 2 32.79 29.59 4.26
C THR A 2 32.95 28.18 3.68
N ASN A 3 33.67 27.27 4.33
CA ASN A 3 33.90 25.91 3.81
C ASN A 3 32.61 25.08 3.67
N THR A 4 31.63 25.24 4.56
CA THR A 4 30.35 24.50 4.54
C THR A 4 29.43 25.01 3.42
N VAL A 5 29.39 26.33 3.24
CA VAL A 5 28.64 26.99 2.15
C VAL A 5 29.24 26.64 0.80
N ILE A 6 30.58 26.70 0.67
CA ILE A 6 31.29 26.29 -0.54
C ILE A 6 31.02 24.81 -0.86
N SER A 7 30.98 23.94 0.15
CA SER A 7 30.64 22.52 -0.02
C SER A 7 29.21 22.29 -0.54
N LEU A 8 28.23 23.06 -0.05
CA LEU A 8 26.86 23.01 -0.55
C LEU A 8 26.76 23.54 -1.99
N LEU A 9 27.43 24.65 -2.28
CA LEU A 9 27.45 25.25 -3.62
C LEU A 9 28.11 24.36 -4.67
N LYS A 10 29.03 23.46 -4.26
CA LYS A 10 29.59 22.41 -5.13
C LYS A 10 28.59 21.32 -5.54
N SER A 11 27.42 21.25 -4.89
CA SER A 11 26.34 20.28 -5.19
C SER A 11 25.08 20.99 -5.73
N PRO A 12 25.07 21.47 -6.99
CA PRO A 12 23.98 22.28 -7.53
C PRO A 12 22.62 21.55 -7.56
N VAL A 13 22.63 20.23 -7.75
CA VAL A 13 21.40 19.42 -7.74
C VAL A 13 20.80 19.31 -6.33
N LEU A 14 21.64 19.22 -5.29
CA LEU A 14 21.16 19.23 -3.90
C LEU A 14 20.52 20.58 -3.55
N VAL A 15 21.10 21.68 -4.02
CA VAL A 15 20.51 23.03 -3.86
C VAL A 15 19.17 23.13 -4.59
N ALA A 16 19.09 22.63 -5.83
CA ALA A 16 17.84 22.59 -6.58
C ALA A 16 16.76 21.73 -5.89
N VAL A 17 17.15 20.58 -5.33
CA VAL A 17 16.27 19.74 -4.51
C VAL A 17 15.72 20.54 -3.34
N VAL A 18 16.58 21.17 -2.55
CA VAL A 18 16.20 21.98 -1.38
C VAL A 18 15.23 23.11 -1.76
N LEU A 19 15.51 23.83 -2.86
CA LEU A 19 14.65 24.93 -3.33
C LEU A 19 13.29 24.43 -3.81
N VAL A 20 13.26 23.41 -4.67
CA VAL A 20 12.02 22.90 -5.28
C VAL A 20 11.11 22.28 -4.24
N THR A 21 11.66 21.41 -3.37
CA THR A 21 10.85 20.76 -2.33
C THR A 21 10.50 21.73 -1.21
N GLY A 22 11.34 22.74 -0.96
CA GLY A 22 11.07 23.86 -0.07
C GLY A 22 9.85 24.68 -0.49
N ILE A 23 9.87 25.19 -1.71
CA ILE A 23 8.78 26.03 -2.27
C ILE A 23 7.47 25.25 -2.39
N GLY A 24 7.52 23.99 -2.82
CA GLY A 24 6.32 23.16 -2.93
C GLY A 24 5.82 22.57 -1.61
N GLY A 25 6.68 22.51 -0.59
CA GLY A 25 6.38 21.84 0.68
C GLY A 25 6.16 22.83 1.83
N THR A 26 7.24 23.20 2.50
CA THR A 26 7.20 23.96 3.76
C THR A 26 6.90 25.44 3.58
N PHE A 27 7.23 26.02 2.42
CA PHE A 27 6.81 27.37 2.06
C PHE A 27 5.29 27.52 2.10
N GLN A 28 4.58 26.56 1.50
CA GLN A 28 3.12 26.57 1.50
C GLN A 28 2.52 26.51 2.90
N TYR A 29 3.17 25.76 3.80
CA TYR A 29 2.76 25.70 5.20
C TYR A 29 2.83 27.08 5.87
N GLY A 30 3.98 27.76 5.77
CA GLY A 30 4.17 29.10 6.34
C GLY A 30 3.29 30.17 5.70
N PHE A 31 3.08 30.08 4.39
CA PHE A 31 2.19 30.98 3.67
C PHE A 31 0.77 30.93 4.23
N HIS A 32 0.18 29.74 4.36
CA HIS A 32 -1.20 29.60 4.84
C HIS A 32 -1.39 29.96 6.33
N VAL A 33 -0.33 29.92 7.14
CA VAL A 33 -0.34 30.37 8.53
C VAL A 33 -0.51 31.89 8.63
N SER A 34 0.12 32.66 7.74
CA SER A 34 0.12 34.13 7.80
C SER A 34 -0.96 34.79 6.93
N VAL A 35 -1.28 34.20 5.77
CA VAL A 35 -2.07 34.86 4.71
C VAL A 35 -3.50 35.30 5.09
N LEU A 36 -4.10 34.76 6.16
CA LEU A 36 -5.45 35.19 6.60
C LEU A 36 -5.49 36.48 7.39
N THR A 37 -4.37 36.88 8.00
CA THR A 37 -4.35 38.05 8.89
C THR A 37 -4.73 39.33 8.13
N ALA A 38 -4.15 39.53 6.95
CA ALA A 38 -4.40 40.69 6.10
C ALA A 38 -5.87 40.82 5.64
N PRO A 39 -6.50 39.81 5.00
CA PRO A 39 -7.88 39.92 4.52
C PRO A 39 -8.95 39.65 5.59
N SER A 40 -8.57 39.61 6.87
CA SER A 40 -9.47 39.21 7.96
C SER A 40 -10.74 40.07 8.06
N ALA A 41 -10.62 41.38 7.88
CA ALA A 41 -11.77 42.30 7.87
C ALA A 41 -12.73 42.00 6.70
N TYR A 42 -12.21 41.84 5.48
CA TYR A 42 -13.01 41.57 4.28
C TYR A 42 -13.69 40.21 4.32
N ILE A 43 -13.03 39.17 4.85
CA ILE A 43 -13.63 37.85 5.01
C ILE A 43 -14.74 37.88 6.07
N LYS A 44 -14.52 38.61 7.16
CA LYS A 44 -15.53 38.84 8.22
C LYS A 44 -16.78 39.54 7.66
N GLU A 45 -16.59 40.56 6.82
CA GLU A 45 -17.69 41.24 6.11
C GLU A 45 -18.40 40.33 5.10
N LEU A 46 -17.65 39.50 4.35
CA LEU A 46 -18.22 38.49 3.47
C LEU A 46 -19.12 37.50 4.24
N VAL A 47 -18.70 37.06 5.43
CA VAL A 47 -19.51 36.17 6.28
C VAL A 47 -20.81 36.85 6.68
N ASN A 48 -20.76 38.10 7.17
CA ASN A 48 -21.95 38.82 7.61
C ASN A 48 -22.92 39.07 6.45
N SER A 49 -22.41 39.60 5.32
CA SER A 49 -23.22 39.89 4.13
C SER A 49 -23.87 38.63 3.56
N THR A 50 -23.15 37.50 3.54
CA THR A 50 -23.70 36.21 3.12
C THR A 50 -24.82 35.72 4.05
N CYS A 51 -24.65 35.88 5.36
CA CYS A 51 -25.66 35.48 6.34
C CYS A 51 -26.92 36.35 6.27
N VAL A 52 -26.77 37.66 6.12
CA VAL A 52 -27.90 38.59 5.92
C VAL A 52 -28.65 38.25 4.64
N GLN A 53 -27.94 38.00 3.53
CA GLN A 53 -28.60 37.73 2.25
C GLN A 53 -29.29 36.36 2.21
N ARG A 54 -28.69 35.31 2.81
CA ARG A 54 -29.23 33.95 2.75
C ARG A 54 -30.26 33.65 3.84
N TYR A 55 -30.09 34.23 5.03
CA TYR A 55 -30.86 33.89 6.22
C TYR A 55 -31.61 35.09 6.82
N GLY A 56 -31.41 36.32 6.31
CA GLY A 56 -32.04 37.52 6.86
C GLY A 56 -31.52 37.92 8.24
N LEU A 57 -30.39 37.35 8.68
CA LEU A 57 -29.84 37.53 10.04
C LEU A 57 -28.50 38.26 9.99
N SER A 58 -28.39 39.38 10.72
CA SER A 58 -27.13 40.04 11.02
C SER A 58 -26.43 39.34 12.18
N LEU A 59 -25.18 38.95 12.01
CA LEU A 59 -24.42 38.26 13.05
C LEU A 59 -23.88 39.24 14.10
N GLU A 60 -24.00 38.88 15.38
CA GLU A 60 -23.34 39.61 16.46
C GLU A 60 -21.82 39.42 16.43
N HIS A 61 -21.07 40.35 17.03
CA HIS A 61 -19.60 40.37 16.97
C HIS A 61 -18.94 39.08 17.49
N TRP A 62 -19.52 38.46 18.52
CA TRP A 62 -19.03 37.19 19.07
C TRP A 62 -19.31 36.01 18.12
N GLN A 63 -20.46 35.98 17.45
CA GLN A 63 -20.82 34.94 16.47
C GLN A 63 -19.89 34.99 15.25
N LEU A 64 -19.59 36.21 14.81
CA LEU A 64 -18.72 36.45 13.67
C LEU A 64 -17.25 36.11 14.00
N SER A 65 -16.82 36.39 15.24
CA SER A 65 -15.50 35.97 15.76
C SER A 65 -15.39 34.46 15.95
N LEU A 66 -16.50 33.78 16.29
CA LEU A 66 -16.57 32.32 16.37
C LEU A 66 -16.40 31.69 14.98
N ILE A 67 -17.16 32.15 13.98
CA ILE A 67 -17.05 31.65 12.59
C ILE A 67 -15.66 31.90 12.03
N TRP A 68 -15.07 33.08 12.30
CA TRP A 68 -13.69 33.39 11.93
C TRP A 68 -12.70 32.39 12.53
N SER A 69 -12.84 32.06 13.83
CA SER A 69 -12.01 31.07 14.51
C SER A 69 -12.17 29.67 13.90
N PHE A 70 -13.37 29.31 13.43
CA PHE A 70 -13.59 28.09 12.65
C PHE A 70 -12.87 28.10 11.30
N ILE A 71 -12.91 29.21 10.55
CA ILE A 71 -12.22 29.34 9.26
C ILE A 71 -10.71 29.15 9.43
N VAL A 72 -10.12 29.78 10.46
CA VAL A 72 -8.68 29.66 10.78
C VAL A 72 -8.33 28.22 11.19
N SER A 73 -9.16 27.58 12.02
CA SER A 73 -8.88 26.25 12.57
C SER A 73 -9.07 25.08 11.58
N MET A 74 -9.92 25.21 10.55
CA MET A 74 -10.14 24.16 9.53
C MET A 74 -8.85 23.74 8.80
N TYR A 75 -7.91 24.67 8.63
CA TYR A 75 -6.58 24.37 8.07
C TYR A 75 -5.80 23.38 8.95
N CYS A 76 -5.85 23.55 10.28
CA CYS A 76 -5.17 22.69 11.23
C CYS A 76 -5.78 21.28 11.28
N ILE A 77 -7.10 21.18 11.17
CA ILE A 77 -7.81 19.88 11.10
C ILE A 77 -7.42 19.12 9.83
N GLY A 78 -7.34 19.81 8.69
CA GLY A 78 -6.82 19.24 7.45
C GLY A 78 -5.38 18.75 7.62
N GLY A 79 -4.52 19.58 8.21
CA GLY A 79 -3.11 19.27 8.52
C GLY A 79 -2.93 18.02 9.36
N LEU A 80 -3.74 17.86 10.41
CA LEU A 80 -3.77 16.69 11.28
C LEU A 80 -4.13 15.41 10.51
N LEU A 81 -5.14 15.47 9.64
CA LEU A 81 -5.52 14.33 8.81
C LEU A 81 -4.44 13.98 7.78
N GLY A 82 -3.79 15.00 7.21
CA GLY A 82 -2.67 14.85 6.30
C GLY A 82 -1.48 14.16 6.97
N SER A 83 -1.05 14.62 8.15
CA SER A 83 0.10 14.06 8.87
C SER A 83 -0.09 12.60 9.27
N LEU A 84 -1.30 12.22 9.73
CA LEU A 84 -1.63 10.83 10.07
C LEU A 84 -1.55 9.88 8.87
N GLY A 85 -1.79 10.38 7.66
CA GLY A 85 -1.66 9.63 6.41
C GLY A 85 -0.24 9.61 5.83
N ALA A 86 0.55 10.65 6.11
CA ALA A 86 1.82 10.94 5.46
C ALA A 86 2.89 9.86 5.71
N GLY A 87 3.06 9.42 6.96
CA GLY A 87 4.07 8.41 7.30
C GLY A 87 3.85 7.08 6.56
N HIS A 88 2.60 6.67 6.37
CA HIS A 88 2.27 5.48 5.57
C HIS A 88 2.51 5.72 4.07
N ILE A 89 2.15 6.90 3.56
CA ILE A 89 2.30 7.22 2.14
C ILE A 89 3.78 7.27 1.75
N ALA A 90 4.61 7.94 2.55
CA ALA A 90 6.05 8.09 2.29
C ALA A 90 6.79 6.74 2.32
N VAL A 91 6.42 5.84 3.25
CA VAL A 91 7.00 4.48 3.33
C VAL A 91 6.57 3.59 2.16
N THR A 92 5.37 3.79 1.62
CA THR A 92 4.81 2.92 0.58
C THR A 92 5.23 3.32 -0.84
N TYR A 93 5.40 4.61 -1.10
CA TYR A 93 5.51 5.14 -2.48
C TYR A 93 6.82 5.87 -2.78
N GLY A 94 7.73 6.01 -1.82
CA GLY A 94 8.89 6.89 -1.95
C GLY A 94 8.49 8.36 -1.89
N SER A 95 9.49 9.25 -1.80
CA SER A 95 9.24 10.67 -1.62
C SER A 95 9.18 11.44 -2.93
N THR A 96 9.73 10.92 -4.03
CA THR A 96 9.87 11.72 -5.26
C THR A 96 9.65 11.05 -6.61
N ASN A 97 9.74 9.73 -6.84
CA ASN A 97 9.80 9.29 -8.25
C ASN A 97 9.25 7.94 -8.78
N PHE A 98 8.81 8.10 -10.04
CA PHE A 98 8.40 7.18 -11.09
C PHE A 98 9.53 7.20 -12.13
N ILE A 99 10.26 6.10 -12.39
CA ILE A 99 11.36 6.10 -13.37
C ILE A 99 10.90 5.49 -14.71
N PRO A 100 10.83 6.27 -15.80
CA PRO A 100 11.07 5.79 -17.16
C PRO A 100 12.56 5.98 -17.50
N ASP A 101 13.25 4.93 -17.88
CA ASP A 101 14.66 4.99 -18.26
C ASP A 101 14.81 5.59 -19.67
N ARG A 102 15.65 6.64 -19.79
CA ARG A 102 16.14 7.19 -21.06
C ARG A 102 17.63 7.45 -20.89
N SER A 103 18.37 7.20 -21.97
CA SER A 103 19.78 7.51 -22.24
C SER A 103 20.87 6.68 -21.53
N ARG A 104 21.37 5.68 -22.27
CA ARG A 104 22.79 5.31 -22.34
C ARG A 104 23.61 6.46 -22.95
N PRO A 105 24.93 6.53 -22.68
CA PRO A 105 25.90 6.51 -23.76
C PRO A 105 26.85 5.31 -23.64
N ARG A 106 27.48 5.00 -24.78
CA ARG A 106 28.20 3.76 -25.14
C ARG A 106 29.69 3.81 -24.74
N LEU A 107 30.32 2.62 -24.81
CA LEU A 107 31.75 2.30 -25.04
C LEU A 107 32.66 2.53 -23.81
N THR A 108 33.57 1.62 -23.39
CA THR A 108 34.39 0.61 -24.08
C THR A 108 34.80 -0.54 -23.13
N THR A 109 35.16 -1.67 -23.74
CA THR A 109 35.87 -2.88 -23.29
C THR A 109 37.09 -2.64 -22.38
N THR A 110 37.38 -3.56 -21.45
CA THR A 110 38.62 -4.41 -21.29
C THR A 110 38.99 -4.74 -19.82
N ALA A 111 39.55 -5.95 -19.63
CA ALA A 111 40.34 -6.50 -18.50
C ALA A 111 39.56 -7.01 -17.25
N ILE A 112 39.46 -8.32 -17.01
CA ILE A 112 40.45 -9.26 -16.43
C ILE A 112 40.86 -8.86 -15.00
N GLY A 113 40.61 -9.76 -14.04
CA GLY A 113 41.10 -9.65 -12.66
C GLY A 113 40.47 -10.69 -11.74
N THR A 114 41.12 -11.85 -11.66
CA THR A 114 40.94 -12.94 -10.68
C THR A 114 41.28 -12.52 -9.23
N VAL A 115 40.97 -13.41 -8.29
CA VAL A 115 41.76 -13.77 -7.07
C VAL A 115 41.04 -13.64 -5.71
N ASP A 116 40.86 -14.84 -5.13
CA ASP A 116 41.01 -15.34 -3.75
C ASP A 116 39.98 -15.28 -2.60
N LEU A 117 39.83 -16.51 -2.09
CA LEU A 117 39.39 -17.05 -0.82
C LEU A 117 40.38 -16.75 0.32
N GLN A 118 39.84 -16.70 1.55
CA GLN A 118 40.38 -17.14 2.88
C GLN A 118 39.67 -16.29 3.94
N GLY A 119 39.27 -16.71 5.14
CA GLY A 119 39.49 -17.90 5.97
C GLY A 119 39.09 -17.53 7.42
N ALA A 120 39.05 -18.54 8.31
CA ALA A 120 38.84 -18.50 9.79
C ALA A 120 37.37 -18.41 10.28
N GLY A 121 36.79 -19.34 11.07
CA GLY A 121 37.31 -20.48 11.82
C GLY A 121 37.51 -20.17 13.32
N GLY A 122 36.76 -20.83 14.22
CA GLY A 122 37.22 -21.06 15.61
C GLY A 122 36.26 -20.82 16.80
N ASN A 123 35.66 -21.92 17.28
CA ASN A 123 35.60 -22.44 18.68
C ASN A 123 34.83 -21.76 19.85
N TRP A 124 33.72 -22.42 20.21
CA TRP A 124 33.38 -23.10 21.49
C TRP A 124 34.18 -22.83 22.78
N ALA A 125 33.45 -22.57 23.90
CA ALA A 125 33.65 -23.26 25.20
C ALA A 125 32.59 -22.89 26.27
N THR A 126 32.42 -23.84 27.20
CA THR A 126 31.37 -24.17 28.17
C THR A 126 31.61 -23.67 29.62
N VAL A 127 30.73 -24.09 30.55
CA VAL A 127 30.79 -24.08 32.06
C VAL A 127 29.89 -22.99 32.71
N GLY A 128 29.02 -23.21 33.71
CA GLY A 128 28.64 -24.36 34.53
C GLY A 128 27.98 -23.90 35.87
N ARG A 129 26.83 -24.51 36.23
CA ARG A 129 26.20 -24.75 37.56
C ARG A 129 25.80 -23.65 38.60
N ARG A 130 24.47 -23.58 38.80
CA ARG A 130 23.58 -23.51 40.01
C ARG A 130 24.11 -23.08 41.40
N SER A 131 23.36 -22.17 42.06
CA SER A 131 22.74 -22.41 43.40
C SER A 131 21.57 -21.45 43.69
N ARG A 132 20.65 -21.89 44.56
CA ARG A 132 19.32 -21.36 44.90
C ARG A 132 19.36 -20.22 45.91
N GLY A 133 18.43 -19.27 45.78
CA GLY A 133 18.05 -18.31 46.82
C GLY A 133 16.86 -17.49 46.37
N GLY A 134 15.65 -17.88 46.76
CA GLY A 134 14.41 -17.24 46.32
C GLY A 134 14.09 -15.95 47.08
N ARG A 135 13.58 -14.94 46.37
CA ARG A 135 12.56 -14.01 46.86
C ARG A 135 11.71 -13.51 45.70
N ARG A 136 10.40 -13.74 45.79
CA ARG A 136 9.36 -13.35 44.83
C ARG A 136 9.41 -11.83 44.58
N VAL A 137 9.72 -11.42 43.35
CA VAL A 137 9.46 -10.05 42.87
C VAL A 137 8.48 -10.12 41.70
N ARG A 138 7.29 -9.55 41.93
CA ARG A 138 6.17 -9.45 40.99
C ARG A 138 6.57 -8.49 39.85
N ARG A 139 7.06 -9.02 38.73
CA ARG A 139 7.46 -8.23 37.54
C ARG A 139 6.27 -8.06 36.58
N GLN A 140 5.66 -6.87 36.58
CA GLN A 140 4.75 -6.42 35.52
C GLN A 140 5.52 -6.30 34.20
N ARG A 141 5.22 -7.15 33.23
CA ARG A 141 5.82 -7.18 31.89
C ARG A 141 4.87 -6.50 30.90
N GLU A 142 5.10 -5.23 30.59
CA GLU A 142 4.36 -4.46 29.57
C GLU A 142 4.51 -5.12 28.18
N LYS A 143 3.40 -5.66 27.63
CA LYS A 143 3.30 -6.27 26.30
C LYS A 143 3.14 -5.18 25.21
N ARG A 144 4.08 -5.13 24.25
CA ARG A 144 3.96 -4.36 22.98
C ARG A 144 2.73 -4.82 22.19
N LYS A 145 1.76 -3.92 21.90
CA LYS A 145 0.56 -4.21 21.10
C LYS A 145 0.87 -4.09 19.59
N GLY A 146 1.39 -5.14 18.97
CA GLY A 146 1.22 -5.33 17.52
C GLY A 146 -0.22 -5.78 17.25
N LYS A 147 -0.83 -5.37 16.14
CA LYS A 147 -2.13 -5.94 15.74
C LYS A 147 -1.90 -7.39 15.38
N SER A 148 -2.55 -8.27 16.14
CA SER A 148 -2.48 -9.69 15.92
C SER A 148 -3.65 -10.16 15.06
N VAL A 149 -3.36 -10.96 14.05
CA VAL A 149 -4.40 -11.79 13.41
C VAL A 149 -4.53 -13.04 14.25
N GLY A 150 -5.65 -13.16 14.96
CA GLY A 150 -6.00 -14.39 15.66
C GLY A 150 -6.54 -15.39 14.66
N LEU A 151 -5.89 -16.53 14.53
CA LEU A 151 -6.33 -17.67 13.73
C LEU A 151 -6.77 -18.80 14.65
N ARG A 152 -7.89 -19.45 14.30
CA ARG A 152 -8.27 -20.73 14.89
C ARG A 152 -8.00 -21.84 13.90
N ILE A 153 -6.98 -22.63 14.20
CA ILE A 153 -6.53 -23.77 13.40
C ILE A 153 -6.92 -25.04 14.13
N GLY A 154 -7.63 -25.96 13.48
CA GLY A 154 -8.02 -27.22 14.08
C GLY A 154 -7.57 -28.45 13.31
N THR A 155 -7.74 -29.62 13.93
CA THR A 155 -7.64 -30.93 13.28
C THR A 155 -8.82 -31.82 13.68
N LEU A 156 -9.33 -32.61 12.74
CA LEU A 156 -10.44 -33.55 12.94
C LEU A 156 -10.39 -34.72 11.95
N ASN A 157 -10.29 -35.94 12.46
CA ASN A 157 -10.62 -37.13 11.70
C ASN A 157 -12.16 -37.24 11.54
N VAL A 158 -12.66 -37.15 10.30
CA VAL A 158 -14.10 -37.10 10.00
C VAL A 158 -14.72 -38.47 9.72
N GLY A 159 -13.88 -39.49 9.50
CA GLY A 159 -14.22 -40.84 9.05
C GLY A 159 -14.75 -40.93 7.61
N THR A 160 -15.54 -39.96 7.15
CA THR A 160 -15.92 -39.78 5.74
C THR A 160 -16.46 -38.38 5.51
N MET A 161 -16.12 -37.75 4.38
CA MET A 161 -16.67 -36.45 3.97
C MET A 161 -18.01 -36.56 3.20
N THR A 162 -18.45 -37.77 2.83
CA THR A 162 -19.69 -37.98 2.08
C THR A 162 -20.90 -37.59 2.93
N GLY A 163 -21.73 -36.66 2.41
CA GLY A 163 -22.92 -36.14 3.12
C GLY A 163 -22.63 -35.14 4.24
N LYS A 164 -21.40 -35.04 4.75
CA LYS A 164 -21.05 -34.23 5.93
C LYS A 164 -20.49 -32.84 5.65
N GLY A 165 -20.18 -32.51 4.39
CA GLY A 165 -19.52 -31.24 4.03
C GLY A 165 -20.23 -29.98 4.54
N ARG A 166 -21.56 -29.96 4.48
CA ARG A 166 -22.36 -28.81 4.95
C ARG A 166 -22.49 -28.75 6.47
N GLU A 167 -22.57 -29.91 7.13
CA GLU A 167 -22.57 -30.02 8.59
C GLU A 167 -21.23 -29.52 9.15
N LEU A 168 -20.12 -29.94 8.53
CA LEU A 168 -18.77 -29.48 8.88
C LEU A 168 -18.62 -27.96 8.73
N ALA A 169 -19.08 -27.39 7.61
CA ALA A 169 -19.02 -25.95 7.36
C ALA A 169 -19.81 -25.14 8.41
N ASP A 170 -20.99 -25.62 8.80
CA ASP A 170 -21.84 -25.01 9.84
C ASP A 170 -21.17 -25.09 11.22
N VAL A 171 -20.52 -26.21 11.57
CA VAL A 171 -19.75 -26.34 12.82
C VAL A 171 -18.56 -25.37 12.83
N MET A 172 -17.83 -25.26 11.72
CA MET A 172 -16.71 -24.31 11.59
C MET A 172 -17.20 -22.86 11.74
N GLU A 173 -18.35 -22.50 11.18
CA GLU A 173 -18.94 -21.16 11.33
C GLU A 173 -19.35 -20.89 12.79
N ARG A 174 -20.08 -21.81 13.43
CA ARG A 174 -20.50 -21.69 14.84
C ARG A 174 -19.31 -21.57 15.79
N ARG A 175 -18.28 -22.39 15.58
CA ARG A 175 -17.08 -22.44 16.42
C ARG A 175 -16.00 -21.42 16.00
N LYS A 176 -16.25 -20.68 14.92
CA LYS A 176 -15.35 -19.67 14.34
C LYS A 176 -13.97 -20.25 14.01
N VAL A 177 -13.92 -21.45 13.44
CA VAL A 177 -12.69 -22.11 13.00
C VAL A 177 -12.34 -21.58 11.60
N ASP A 178 -11.13 -21.07 11.45
CA ASP A 178 -10.68 -20.42 10.22
C ASP A 178 -10.02 -21.43 9.26
N ILE A 179 -9.26 -22.38 9.83
CA ILE A 179 -8.51 -23.43 9.13
C ILE A 179 -8.75 -24.76 9.85
N LEU A 180 -9.06 -25.82 9.13
CA LEU A 180 -9.26 -27.16 9.70
C LEU A 180 -8.57 -28.23 8.86
N CYS A 181 -7.60 -28.93 9.43
CA CYS A 181 -7.05 -30.16 8.88
C CYS A 181 -8.06 -31.29 9.09
N VAL A 182 -8.35 -32.06 8.04
CA VAL A 182 -9.29 -33.18 8.07
C VAL A 182 -8.61 -34.46 7.60
N GLN A 183 -8.84 -35.55 8.32
CA GLN A 183 -8.32 -36.88 8.01
C GLN A 183 -9.46 -37.87 7.77
N GLU A 184 -9.16 -38.97 7.09
CA GLU A 184 -10.13 -39.95 6.57
C GLU A 184 -11.26 -39.30 5.74
N THR A 185 -10.87 -38.45 4.79
CA THR A 185 -11.87 -37.84 3.91
C THR A 185 -12.59 -38.86 3.03
N ARG A 186 -11.91 -39.97 2.67
CA ARG A 186 -12.40 -41.06 1.82
C ARG A 186 -12.95 -40.56 0.47
N TRP A 187 -12.33 -39.50 -0.04
CA TRP A 187 -12.66 -38.89 -1.33
C TRP A 187 -11.54 -39.15 -2.31
N LYS A 188 -11.90 -39.66 -3.49
CA LYS A 188 -10.94 -39.89 -4.58
C LYS A 188 -10.62 -38.58 -5.31
N GLY A 189 -9.33 -38.38 -5.58
CA GLY A 189 -8.80 -37.33 -6.44
C GLY A 189 -7.99 -36.25 -5.70
N SER A 190 -7.37 -35.39 -6.50
CA SER A 190 -6.53 -34.26 -6.10
C SER A 190 -7.22 -32.96 -6.50
N LYS A 191 -8.11 -32.43 -5.65
CA LYS A 191 -8.98 -31.28 -6.03
C LYS A 191 -9.20 -30.32 -4.87
N ALA A 192 -9.77 -29.15 -5.20
CA ALA A 192 -10.37 -28.25 -4.23
C ALA A 192 -11.88 -28.10 -4.51
N ARG A 193 -12.70 -27.99 -3.47
CA ARG A 193 -14.17 -27.92 -3.59
C ARG A 193 -14.77 -27.01 -2.52
N SER A 194 -15.72 -26.14 -2.89
CA SER A 194 -16.50 -25.41 -1.89
C SER A 194 -17.49 -26.35 -1.20
N ILE A 195 -17.51 -26.32 0.13
CA ILE A 195 -18.39 -27.15 0.98
C ILE A 195 -19.62 -26.39 1.51
N GLY A 196 -19.78 -25.11 1.13
CA GLY A 196 -20.86 -24.23 1.58
C GLY A 196 -20.46 -23.26 2.69
N ALA A 197 -21.36 -22.33 3.05
CA ALA A 197 -21.18 -21.32 4.11
C ALA A 197 -19.88 -20.48 4.03
N GLY A 198 -19.32 -20.32 2.82
CA GLY A 198 -18.06 -19.59 2.65
C GLY A 198 -16.81 -20.38 3.08
N PHE A 199 -16.82 -21.71 2.96
CA PHE A 199 -15.65 -22.57 3.17
C PHE A 199 -15.28 -23.37 1.92
N LYS A 200 -13.99 -23.64 1.77
CA LYS A 200 -13.40 -24.41 0.66
C LYS A 200 -12.44 -25.47 1.20
N LEU A 201 -12.66 -26.72 0.80
CA LEU A 201 -11.84 -27.88 1.13
C LEU A 201 -10.83 -28.15 0.01
N PHE A 202 -9.57 -28.29 0.37
CA PHE A 202 -8.51 -28.86 -0.47
C PHE A 202 -8.28 -30.28 0.00
N TYR A 203 -8.30 -31.27 -0.89
CA TYR A 203 -8.16 -32.67 -0.48
C TYR A 203 -7.31 -33.49 -1.45
N TYR A 204 -6.81 -34.61 -0.95
CA TYR A 204 -6.12 -35.63 -1.71
C TYR A 204 -6.46 -37.02 -1.17
N GLY A 205 -6.79 -37.94 -2.06
CA GLY A 205 -7.06 -39.34 -1.74
C GLY A 205 -7.04 -40.23 -2.98
N VAL A 206 -6.58 -41.46 -2.84
CA VAL A 206 -6.43 -42.43 -3.94
C VAL A 206 -7.68 -43.32 -4.06
N ASP A 207 -8.19 -43.80 -2.92
CA ASP A 207 -9.39 -44.64 -2.84
C ASP A 207 -10.53 -43.91 -2.12
N SER A 208 -11.76 -44.23 -2.51
CA SER A 208 -13.00 -43.83 -1.86
C SER A 208 -13.33 -44.64 -0.59
N LYS A 209 -12.64 -45.77 -0.36
CA LYS A 209 -12.90 -46.65 0.79
C LYS A 209 -11.93 -46.46 1.95
N ARG A 210 -10.67 -46.09 1.67
CA ARG A 210 -9.58 -45.97 2.66
C ARG A 210 -8.88 -44.60 2.54
N ASN A 211 -8.33 -44.13 3.66
CA ASN A 211 -7.44 -42.95 3.77
C ASN A 211 -8.03 -41.63 3.22
N GLY A 212 -7.17 -40.62 3.11
CA GLY A 212 -7.47 -39.32 2.51
C GLY A 212 -7.30 -38.18 3.50
N VAL A 213 -6.60 -37.13 3.05
CA VAL A 213 -6.32 -35.92 3.82
C VAL A 213 -6.93 -34.69 3.16
N GLY A 214 -7.21 -33.68 3.97
CA GLY A 214 -7.73 -32.41 3.50
C GLY A 214 -7.41 -31.23 4.43
N VAL A 215 -7.50 -30.02 3.88
CA VAL A 215 -7.48 -28.77 4.64
C VAL A 215 -8.65 -27.90 4.19
N VAL A 216 -9.52 -27.55 5.14
CA VAL A 216 -10.64 -26.64 4.93
C VAL A 216 -10.24 -25.23 5.31
N LEU A 217 -10.45 -24.27 4.40
CA LEU A 217 -10.19 -22.86 4.59
C LEU A 217 -11.46 -22.03 4.44
N LYS A 218 -11.59 -21.01 5.28
CA LYS A 218 -12.60 -19.95 5.10
C LYS A 218 -12.30 -19.11 3.85
N GLU A 219 -13.33 -18.70 3.12
CA GLU A 219 -13.26 -18.00 1.82
C GLU A 219 -12.36 -16.76 1.85
N GLU A 220 -12.28 -16.08 3.01
CA GLU A 220 -11.42 -14.92 3.19
C GLU A 220 -9.92 -15.24 3.07
N PHE A 221 -9.51 -16.45 3.48
CA PHE A 221 -8.14 -16.95 3.42
C PHE A 221 -7.84 -17.76 2.15
N VAL A 222 -8.85 -18.18 1.38
CA VAL A 222 -8.64 -18.87 0.09
C VAL A 222 -7.83 -18.01 -0.88
N ARG A 223 -7.97 -16.67 -0.80
CA ARG A 223 -7.20 -15.73 -1.63
C ARG A 223 -5.72 -15.60 -1.21
N ASN A 224 -5.37 -16.14 -0.05
CA ASN A 224 -4.03 -16.10 0.53
C ASN A 224 -3.22 -17.38 0.23
N VAL A 225 -3.83 -18.38 -0.42
CA VAL A 225 -3.17 -19.63 -0.83
C VAL A 225 -2.16 -19.34 -1.93
N LEU A 226 -0.88 -19.62 -1.66
CA LEU A 226 0.23 -19.50 -2.60
C LEU A 226 0.55 -20.84 -3.28
N GLU A 227 0.52 -21.92 -2.52
CA GLU A 227 0.94 -23.25 -2.95
C GLU A 227 0.17 -24.34 -2.21
N VAL A 228 -0.11 -25.45 -2.89
CA VAL A 228 -0.73 -26.65 -2.34
C VAL A 228 0.13 -27.86 -2.72
N LYS A 229 0.86 -28.43 -1.75
CA LYS A 229 1.66 -29.65 -1.94
C LYS A 229 0.85 -30.85 -1.46
N ARG A 230 0.61 -31.82 -2.34
CA ARG A 230 -0.09 -33.07 -2.03
C ARG A 230 0.92 -34.20 -2.21
N VAL A 231 1.48 -34.68 -1.11
CA VAL A 231 2.59 -35.65 -1.12
C VAL A 231 2.01 -37.05 -1.28
N SER A 232 1.11 -37.43 -0.37
CA SER A 232 0.43 -38.73 -0.35
C SER A 232 -0.99 -38.62 0.19
N ASP A 233 -1.79 -39.69 0.13
CA ASP A 233 -3.15 -39.76 0.73
C ASP A 233 -3.14 -39.68 2.26
N ARG A 234 -1.93 -39.57 2.84
CA ARG A 234 -1.63 -39.37 4.24
C ARG A 234 -1.00 -38.02 4.56
N VAL A 235 -0.37 -37.32 3.61
CA VAL A 235 0.34 -36.04 3.87
C VAL A 235 0.03 -34.98 2.81
N MET A 236 -0.39 -33.79 3.25
CA MET A 236 -0.52 -32.60 2.40
C MET A 236 -0.19 -31.30 3.13
N SER A 237 0.20 -30.26 2.39
CA SER A 237 0.56 -28.93 2.91
C SER A 237 -0.06 -27.81 2.08
N LEU A 238 -0.56 -26.77 2.76
CA LEU A 238 -1.00 -25.51 2.17
C LEU A 238 -0.12 -24.37 2.67
N LYS A 239 0.46 -23.60 1.74
CA LYS A 239 1.22 -22.39 2.03
C LYS A 239 0.34 -21.15 1.86
N LEU A 240 0.22 -20.35 2.92
CA LEU A 240 -0.61 -19.16 3.02
C LEU A 240 0.24 -17.90 3.26
N GLU A 241 -0.05 -16.81 2.56
CA GLU A 241 0.52 -15.48 2.84
C GLU A 241 -0.51 -14.60 3.55
N ILE A 242 -0.37 -14.39 4.85
CA ILE A 242 -1.30 -13.59 5.65
C ILE A 242 -0.60 -12.30 6.09
N GLU A 243 -0.88 -11.20 5.38
CA GLU A 243 -0.39 -9.85 5.71
C GLU A 243 1.15 -9.82 5.91
N GLY A 244 1.87 -10.42 4.96
CA GLY A 244 3.34 -10.50 4.95
C GLY A 244 3.96 -11.67 5.71
N VAL A 245 3.17 -12.52 6.38
CA VAL A 245 3.66 -13.73 7.08
C VAL A 245 3.34 -14.98 6.26
N MET A 246 4.37 -15.80 6.00
CA MET A 246 4.22 -17.12 5.38
C MET A 246 3.86 -18.17 6.44
N LEU A 247 2.69 -18.79 6.31
CA LEU A 247 2.19 -19.86 7.17
C LEU A 247 1.97 -21.13 6.34
N ASN A 248 2.65 -22.22 6.70
CA ASN A 248 2.45 -23.55 6.13
C ASN A 248 1.57 -24.36 7.08
N VAL A 249 0.44 -24.85 6.55
CA VAL A 249 -0.51 -25.71 7.28
C VAL A 249 -0.41 -27.11 6.70
N VAL A 250 0.05 -28.06 7.51
CA VAL A 250 0.24 -29.47 7.11
C VAL A 250 -0.87 -30.32 7.73
N SER A 251 -1.47 -31.19 6.92
CA SER A 251 -2.40 -32.22 7.38
C SER A 251 -1.76 -33.60 7.20
N GLY A 252 -1.68 -34.36 8.29
CA GLY A 252 -1.09 -35.69 8.34
C GLY A 252 -2.07 -36.77 8.84
N TYR A 253 -1.95 -38.00 8.34
CA TYR A 253 -2.69 -39.18 8.79
C TYR A 253 -1.74 -40.39 8.89
N ALA A 254 -1.21 -40.64 10.08
CA ALA A 254 -0.23 -41.71 10.30
C ALA A 254 -0.89 -43.11 10.21
N PRO A 255 -0.13 -44.16 9.85
CA PRO A 255 -0.62 -45.54 9.88
C PRO A 255 -1.05 -45.98 11.31
N GLN A 256 -1.89 -47.01 11.40
CA GLN A 256 -2.39 -47.52 12.68
C GLN A 256 -1.33 -48.42 13.36
N VAL A 257 -1.49 -48.68 14.66
CA VAL A 257 -0.53 -49.44 15.51
C VAL A 257 -0.20 -50.83 14.93
N GLY A 258 -1.12 -51.47 14.20
CA GLY A 258 -0.94 -52.79 13.56
C GLY A 258 -0.50 -52.80 12.08
N CYS A 259 -0.20 -51.65 11.48
CA CYS A 259 0.34 -51.58 10.11
C CYS A 259 1.82 -52.04 10.06
N GLU A 260 2.27 -52.50 8.88
CA GLU A 260 3.67 -52.88 8.63
C GLU A 260 4.64 -51.72 8.89
N LEU A 261 5.87 -52.05 9.30
CA LEU A 261 6.88 -51.06 9.65
C LEU A 261 7.27 -50.19 8.44
N GLU A 262 7.31 -50.78 7.24
CA GLU A 262 7.63 -50.08 5.99
C GLU A 262 6.62 -48.95 5.67
N GLU A 263 5.32 -49.17 5.91
CA GLU A 263 4.28 -48.15 5.73
C GLU A 263 4.46 -46.98 6.73
N LYS A 264 4.90 -47.30 7.95
CA LYS A 264 5.20 -46.31 8.99
C LYS A 264 6.44 -45.48 8.62
N GLU A 265 7.52 -46.12 8.18
CA GLU A 265 8.76 -45.46 7.76
C GLU A 265 8.54 -44.54 6.55
N THR A 266 7.77 -45.01 5.56
CA THR A 266 7.41 -44.22 4.37
C THR A 266 6.70 -42.93 4.75
N PHE A 267 5.70 -43.00 5.65
CA PHE A 267 4.98 -41.81 6.13
C PHE A 267 5.90 -40.78 6.80
N TRP A 268 6.85 -41.24 7.64
CA TRP A 268 7.76 -40.34 8.33
C TRP A 268 8.81 -39.74 7.39
N SER A 269 9.32 -40.50 6.42
CA SER A 269 10.22 -40.02 5.38
C SER A 269 9.57 -38.91 4.53
N GLU A 270 8.34 -39.15 4.06
CA GLU A 270 7.56 -38.15 3.30
C GLU A 270 7.33 -36.86 4.10
N LEU A 271 7.08 -36.98 5.42
CA LEU A 271 6.89 -35.85 6.30
C LEU A 271 8.19 -35.06 6.53
N ASP A 272 9.33 -35.75 6.66
CA ASP A 272 10.65 -35.13 6.79
C ASP A 272 11.03 -34.35 5.52
N GLU A 273 10.94 -34.97 4.34
CA GLU A 273 11.22 -34.31 3.05
C GLU A 273 10.36 -33.04 2.86
N LEU A 274 9.07 -33.13 3.23
CA LEU A 274 8.18 -31.99 3.18
C LEU A 274 8.66 -30.87 4.11
N MET A 275 9.12 -31.19 5.31
CA MET A 275 9.59 -30.22 6.30
C MET A 275 10.93 -29.59 5.92
N GLU A 276 11.85 -30.35 5.32
CA GLU A 276 13.11 -29.84 4.77
C GLU A 276 12.87 -28.85 3.62
N SER A 277 11.82 -29.08 2.82
CA SER A 277 11.44 -28.17 1.75
C SER A 277 10.92 -26.80 2.23
N ILE A 278 10.61 -26.65 3.52
CA ILE A 278 10.03 -25.43 4.10
C ILE A 278 11.13 -24.58 4.78
N PRO A 279 11.43 -23.36 4.30
CA PRO A 279 12.47 -22.51 4.87
C PRO A 279 12.27 -22.26 6.38
N THR A 280 13.35 -22.26 7.15
CA THR A 280 13.35 -22.12 8.63
C THR A 280 12.71 -20.82 9.13
N GLY A 281 12.68 -19.77 8.30
CA GLY A 281 12.01 -18.49 8.62
C GLY A 281 10.49 -18.52 8.56
N GLU A 282 9.87 -19.50 7.89
CA GLU A 282 8.42 -19.59 7.71
C GLU A 282 7.73 -20.21 8.94
N ARG A 283 6.43 -19.92 9.13
CA ARG A 283 5.63 -20.53 10.19
C ARG A 283 5.09 -21.88 9.73
N VAL A 284 5.09 -22.88 10.61
CA VAL A 284 4.55 -24.22 10.32
C VAL A 284 3.63 -24.67 11.42
N VAL A 285 2.45 -25.16 11.03
CA VAL A 285 1.48 -25.82 11.92
C VAL A 285 1.07 -27.14 11.28
N ILE A 286 1.26 -28.24 12.00
CA ILE A 286 0.86 -29.58 11.57
C ILE A 286 -0.36 -29.99 12.40
N GLY A 287 -1.48 -30.29 11.75
CA GLY A 287 -2.65 -30.88 12.38
C GLY A 287 -2.84 -32.29 11.85
N ALA A 288 -2.66 -33.30 12.70
CA ALA A 288 -2.65 -34.68 12.25
C ALA A 288 -3.22 -35.65 13.27
N ASP A 289 -3.70 -36.77 12.76
CA ASP A 289 -4.01 -37.97 13.54
C ASP A 289 -2.80 -38.89 13.45
N PHE A 290 -2.02 -38.97 14.52
CA PHE A 290 -0.76 -39.71 14.55
C PHE A 290 -0.93 -41.15 15.02
N ASN A 291 -2.12 -41.55 15.47
CA ASN A 291 -2.38 -42.89 16.02
C ASN A 291 -1.43 -43.33 17.17
N GLY A 292 -0.65 -42.41 17.75
CA GLY A 292 0.32 -42.67 18.82
C GLY A 292 -0.02 -41.97 20.14
N HIS A 293 0.41 -42.55 21.26
CA HIS A 293 0.28 -42.02 22.61
C HIS A 293 1.63 -41.47 23.07
N VAL A 294 1.77 -40.14 23.15
CA VAL A 294 3.04 -39.50 23.59
C VAL A 294 3.32 -39.61 25.09
N GLY A 295 2.32 -40.01 25.89
CA GLY A 295 2.47 -40.30 27.31
C GLY A 295 2.25 -39.09 28.25
N GLU A 296 2.05 -39.36 29.54
CA GLU A 296 2.01 -38.38 30.63
C GLU A 296 3.42 -38.07 31.18
N GLY A 297 3.69 -36.80 31.48
CA GLY A 297 5.04 -36.34 31.88
C GLY A 297 5.94 -35.99 30.68
N ASN A 298 7.09 -35.37 30.96
CA ASN A 298 8.03 -34.90 29.92
C ASN A 298 9.51 -35.14 30.27
N THR A 299 9.79 -36.04 31.22
CA THR A 299 11.15 -36.32 31.70
C THR A 299 12.01 -36.86 30.55
N GLY A 300 13.03 -36.10 30.13
CA GLY A 300 13.89 -36.43 28.97
C GLY A 300 13.44 -35.83 27.62
N ASP A 301 12.24 -35.26 27.56
CA ASP A 301 11.62 -34.70 26.34
C ASP A 301 11.09 -33.27 26.54
N GLU A 302 11.60 -32.57 27.56
CA GLU A 302 11.13 -31.23 27.96
C GLU A 302 11.19 -30.19 26.84
N GLU A 303 12.04 -30.45 25.85
CA GLU A 303 12.27 -29.58 24.70
C GLU A 303 11.10 -29.58 23.70
N VAL A 304 10.38 -30.70 23.60
CA VAL A 304 9.37 -30.96 22.54
C VAL A 304 7.96 -31.19 23.07
N MET A 305 7.80 -31.60 24.33
CA MET A 305 6.49 -31.87 24.93
C MET A 305 6.31 -31.24 26.33
N GLY A 306 5.07 -30.86 26.63
CA GLY A 306 4.64 -30.44 27.95
C GLY A 306 4.23 -31.61 28.86
N LYS A 307 3.82 -31.28 30.09
CA LYS A 307 3.58 -32.27 31.16
C LYS A 307 2.19 -32.93 31.12
N PHE A 308 1.27 -32.45 30.31
CA PHE A 308 -0.17 -32.74 30.43
C PHE A 308 -0.72 -33.73 29.39
N GLY A 309 0.09 -34.71 28.96
CA GLY A 309 -0.38 -35.82 28.12
C GLY A 309 -1.35 -36.78 28.84
N VAL A 310 -1.70 -37.88 28.19
CA VAL A 310 -2.65 -38.89 28.69
C VAL A 310 -2.09 -40.29 28.42
N LYS A 311 -2.21 -41.19 29.40
CA LYS A 311 -1.74 -42.60 29.37
C LYS A 311 -0.22 -42.75 29.30
N GLU A 312 0.26 -43.98 29.26
CA GLU A 312 1.65 -44.33 29.00
C GLU A 312 2.02 -44.19 27.53
N ARG A 313 3.31 -43.97 27.26
CA ARG A 313 3.83 -43.79 25.90
C ARG A 313 3.91 -45.14 25.18
N ASN A 314 3.43 -45.20 23.93
CA ASN A 314 3.62 -46.35 23.04
C ASN A 314 4.71 -46.10 21.98
N LEU A 315 5.07 -47.12 21.21
CA LEU A 315 6.10 -47.05 20.17
C LEU A 315 5.82 -45.93 19.15
N GLU A 316 4.58 -45.84 18.64
CA GLU A 316 4.18 -44.78 17.71
C GLU A 316 4.29 -43.39 18.35
N GLY A 317 3.95 -43.27 19.62
CA GLY A 317 4.14 -42.05 20.40
C GLY A 317 5.61 -41.66 20.54
N GLN A 318 6.52 -42.64 20.66
CA GLN A 318 7.96 -42.40 20.65
C GLN A 318 8.42 -41.86 19.28
N MET A 319 7.94 -42.43 18.17
CA MET A 319 8.25 -41.91 16.82
C MET A 319 7.82 -40.46 16.63
N VAL A 320 6.65 -40.06 17.17
CA VAL A 320 6.18 -38.66 17.14
C VAL A 320 7.13 -37.73 17.91
N VAL A 321 7.63 -38.17 19.07
CA VAL A 321 8.58 -37.41 19.90
C VAL A 321 9.94 -37.30 19.22
N ASP A 322 10.43 -38.38 18.62
CA ASP A 322 11.73 -38.39 17.92
C ASP A 322 11.71 -37.52 16.66
N PHE A 323 10.62 -37.57 15.89
CA PHE A 323 10.37 -36.63 14.80
C PHE A 323 10.36 -35.17 15.29
N ALA A 324 9.66 -34.90 16.39
CA ALA A 324 9.58 -33.56 16.95
C ALA A 324 10.96 -33.04 17.41
N LYS A 325 11.83 -33.91 17.95
CA LYS A 325 13.21 -33.55 18.32
C LYS A 325 14.07 -33.23 17.10
N ARG A 326 14.00 -34.05 16.05
CA ARG A 326 14.82 -33.89 14.84
C ARG A 326 14.54 -32.57 14.13
N ILE A 327 13.27 -32.16 14.04
CA ILE A 327 12.82 -30.99 13.26
C ILE A 327 12.56 -29.74 14.14
N ASP A 328 12.88 -29.79 15.44
CA ASP A 328 12.65 -28.72 16.43
C ASP A 328 11.17 -28.26 16.50
N MET A 329 10.28 -29.23 16.68
CA MET A 329 8.83 -29.04 16.79
C MET A 329 8.34 -29.24 18.23
N ALA A 330 7.25 -28.58 18.57
CA ALA A 330 6.58 -28.69 19.87
C ALA A 330 5.19 -29.30 19.71
N VAL A 331 4.88 -30.33 20.53
CA VAL A 331 3.58 -31.00 20.60
C VAL A 331 2.62 -30.15 21.42
N VAL A 332 1.82 -29.30 20.77
CA VAL A 332 1.07 -28.22 21.40
C VAL A 332 0.07 -28.71 22.45
N ASN A 333 -0.55 -29.87 22.22
CA ASN A 333 -1.61 -30.42 23.08
C ASN A 333 -1.14 -30.71 24.52
N THR A 334 0.14 -31.02 24.73
CA THR A 334 0.68 -31.44 26.05
C THR A 334 1.11 -30.26 26.93
N TYR A 335 1.15 -29.04 26.41
CA TYR A 335 1.58 -27.84 27.16
C TYR A 335 0.47 -27.19 28.01
N PHE A 336 -0.81 -27.49 27.75
CA PHE A 336 -1.93 -26.82 28.41
C PHE A 336 -2.65 -27.74 29.40
N GLN A 337 -2.76 -27.31 30.66
CA GLN A 337 -3.52 -28.04 31.67
C GLN A 337 -5.02 -27.96 31.39
N LYS A 338 -5.69 -29.11 31.22
CA LYS A 338 -7.13 -29.22 30.95
C LYS A 338 -7.75 -30.37 31.76
N ARG A 339 -9.08 -30.33 31.94
CA ARG A 339 -9.86 -31.46 32.48
C ARG A 339 -9.63 -32.70 31.61
N GLU A 340 -9.63 -33.88 32.21
CA GLU A 340 -9.34 -35.15 31.51
C GLU A 340 -10.26 -35.36 30.30
N GLU A 341 -11.55 -35.03 30.41
CA GLU A 341 -12.52 -35.12 29.31
C GLU A 341 -12.18 -34.23 28.09
N HIS A 342 -11.39 -33.17 28.29
CA HIS A 342 -10.95 -32.24 27.26
C HIS A 342 -9.54 -32.59 26.72
N ARG A 343 -8.92 -33.68 27.19
CA ARG A 343 -7.64 -34.20 26.69
C ARG A 343 -7.81 -35.45 25.82
N VAL A 344 -8.91 -36.18 26.01
CA VAL A 344 -9.28 -37.38 25.23
C VAL A 344 -9.82 -36.96 23.86
N THR A 345 -9.09 -37.27 22.79
CA THR A 345 -9.48 -36.92 21.40
C THR A 345 -10.30 -38.04 20.73
N TYR A 346 -10.09 -39.29 21.16
CA TYR A 346 -10.80 -40.47 20.64
C TYR A 346 -11.55 -41.21 21.76
N LYS A 347 -12.82 -41.55 21.50
CA LYS A 347 -13.67 -42.35 22.38
C LYS A 347 -14.45 -43.40 21.58
N SER A 348 -14.18 -44.68 21.83
CA SER A 348 -14.93 -45.80 21.24
C SER A 348 -14.92 -47.01 22.16
N GLY A 349 -16.08 -47.64 22.38
CA GLY A 349 -16.21 -48.90 23.15
C GLY A 349 -15.57 -48.86 24.55
N GLY A 350 -15.73 -47.77 25.30
CA GLY A 350 -15.12 -47.60 26.63
C GLY A 350 -13.64 -47.17 26.63
N ARG A 351 -12.93 -47.30 25.50
CA ARG A 351 -11.56 -46.82 25.34
C ARG A 351 -11.54 -45.30 25.17
N ARG A 352 -10.69 -44.64 25.95
CA ARG A 352 -10.44 -43.19 25.94
C ARG A 352 -8.97 -42.95 25.66
N THR A 353 -8.62 -42.32 24.55
CA THR A 353 -7.22 -42.09 24.16
C THR A 353 -7.01 -40.70 23.54
N GLN A 354 -5.74 -40.28 23.49
CA GLN A 354 -5.28 -39.08 22.78
C GLN A 354 -4.40 -39.54 21.61
N VAL A 355 -4.81 -39.20 20.39
CA VAL A 355 -4.13 -39.59 19.13
C VAL A 355 -4.06 -38.45 18.10
N ASP A 356 -4.94 -37.45 18.23
CA ASP A 356 -4.98 -36.27 17.38
C ASP A 356 -4.11 -35.15 18.01
N TYR A 357 -3.07 -34.70 17.30
CA TYR A 357 -2.14 -33.68 17.79
C TYR A 357 -1.98 -32.50 16.83
N ILE A 358 -1.72 -31.33 17.43
CA ILE A 358 -1.25 -30.15 16.70
C ILE A 358 0.22 -29.93 17.07
N LEU A 359 1.10 -29.83 16.08
CA LEU A 359 2.51 -29.49 16.24
C LEU A 359 2.80 -28.12 15.63
N CYS A 360 3.76 -27.40 16.20
CA CYS A 360 4.29 -26.15 15.63
C CYS A 360 5.79 -26.07 15.85
N ARG A 361 6.52 -25.26 15.06
CA ARG A 361 7.94 -24.99 15.32
C ARG A 361 8.13 -24.45 16.74
N ARG A 362 9.15 -24.94 17.44
CA ARG A 362 9.44 -24.56 18.83
C ARG A 362 9.56 -23.04 19.00
N GLY A 363 10.24 -22.37 18.07
CA GLY A 363 10.35 -20.91 18.03
C GLY A 363 9.01 -20.17 17.93
N ASN A 364 7.94 -20.82 17.47
CA ASN A 364 6.61 -20.24 17.27
C ASN A 364 5.61 -20.61 18.37
N LEU A 365 6.00 -21.46 19.33
CA LEU A 365 5.12 -21.86 20.44
C LEU A 365 4.59 -20.64 21.23
N LYS A 366 5.34 -19.54 21.27
CA LYS A 366 4.93 -18.25 21.88
C LYS A 366 3.74 -17.58 21.19
N GLU A 367 3.47 -17.94 19.94
CA GLU A 367 2.34 -17.41 19.14
C GLU A 367 1.04 -18.19 19.42
N ILE A 368 1.13 -19.34 20.11
CA ILE A 368 -0.02 -20.16 20.50
C ILE A 368 -0.49 -19.76 21.88
N SER A 369 -1.79 -19.49 21.99
CA SER A 369 -2.41 -18.99 23.23
C SER A 369 -3.23 -20.05 23.97
N ASP A 370 -3.81 -21.01 23.24
CA ASP A 370 -4.65 -22.07 23.80
C ASP A 370 -4.76 -23.21 22.79
N CYS A 371 -4.84 -24.45 23.28
CA CYS A 371 -5.24 -25.62 22.51
C CYS A 371 -6.32 -26.37 23.29
N LYS A 372 -7.47 -26.61 22.67
CA LYS A 372 -8.64 -27.21 23.33
C LYS A 372 -9.41 -28.15 22.44
N LEU A 373 -10.06 -29.11 23.08
CA LEU A 373 -11.04 -29.98 22.46
C LEU A 373 -12.43 -29.32 22.41
N VAL A 374 -13.16 -29.50 21.32
CA VAL A 374 -14.57 -29.09 21.21
C VAL A 374 -15.47 -30.27 21.62
N VAL A 375 -16.19 -30.12 22.74
CA VAL A 375 -17.11 -31.13 23.28
C VAL A 375 -18.54 -30.86 22.81
N GLY A 376 -19.29 -31.91 22.45
CA GLY A 376 -20.73 -31.85 22.17
C GLY A 376 -21.14 -31.60 20.70
N GLU A 377 -20.28 -31.84 19.72
CA GLU A 377 -20.61 -31.77 18.28
C GLU A 377 -20.71 -33.18 17.67
N SER A 378 -21.63 -33.40 16.73
CA SER A 378 -22.01 -34.72 16.18
C SER A 378 -21.28 -35.15 14.89
N VAL A 379 -20.42 -34.29 14.32
CA VAL A 379 -19.87 -34.49 12.95
C VAL A 379 -19.07 -35.79 12.83
N ALA A 380 -18.32 -36.16 13.86
CA ALA A 380 -17.54 -37.39 13.93
C ALA A 380 -18.02 -38.24 15.11
N ARG A 381 -18.16 -39.56 14.90
CA ARG A 381 -18.72 -40.49 15.90
C ARG A 381 -17.75 -40.76 17.06
N HIS A 382 -16.46 -40.92 16.77
CA HIS A 382 -15.45 -41.34 17.75
C HIS A 382 -14.37 -40.28 18.01
N HIS A 383 -14.05 -39.46 17.02
CA HIS A 383 -13.05 -38.39 17.13
C HIS A 383 -13.70 -37.06 17.50
N ARG A 384 -12.95 -36.24 18.24
CA ARG A 384 -13.37 -34.91 18.66
C ARG A 384 -12.41 -33.86 18.11
N MET A 385 -12.98 -32.74 17.67
CA MET A 385 -12.20 -31.67 17.03
C MET A 385 -11.26 -31.01 18.03
N VAL A 386 -9.98 -30.95 17.68
CA VAL A 386 -8.96 -30.19 18.41
C VAL A 386 -8.82 -28.83 17.74
N VAL A 387 -8.82 -27.74 18.52
CA VAL A 387 -8.68 -26.36 18.02
C VAL A 387 -7.60 -25.63 18.80
N CYS A 388 -6.59 -25.16 18.06
CA CYS A 388 -5.53 -24.29 18.52
C CYS A 388 -5.82 -22.83 18.14
N ARG A 389 -5.57 -21.91 19.07
CA ARG A 389 -5.65 -20.47 18.85
C ARG A 389 -4.25 -19.89 18.69
N MET A 390 -3.89 -19.62 17.45
CA MET A 390 -2.63 -19.00 17.06
C MET A 390 -2.83 -17.49 16.84
N THR A 391 -1.83 -16.70 17.19
CA THR A 391 -1.88 -15.24 17.13
C THR A 391 -0.70 -14.75 16.29
N LEU A 392 -0.93 -14.51 15.00
CA LEU A 392 0.10 -14.03 14.09
C LEU A 392 0.31 -12.53 14.26
N MET A 393 1.57 -12.13 14.36
CA MET A 393 1.96 -10.72 14.41
C MET A 393 2.17 -10.20 12.99
N VAL A 394 1.24 -9.39 12.48
CA VAL A 394 1.23 -8.96 11.07
C VAL A 394 1.52 -7.47 10.89
N CYS A 395 1.84 -7.08 9.64
CA CYS A 395 2.07 -5.71 9.21
C CYS A 395 1.03 -5.32 8.13
N LYS A 396 0.24 -4.26 8.35
CA LYS A 396 -0.93 -3.95 7.52
C LYS A 396 -0.54 -3.41 6.12
N THR A 397 -1.21 -3.88 5.06
CA THR A 397 -1.13 -3.26 3.71
C THR A 397 -2.50 -2.65 3.28
N LYS A 398 -2.54 -1.39 2.80
CA LYS A 398 -3.78 -0.75 2.29
C LYS A 398 -4.10 -1.20 0.85
N ARG A 399 -5.35 -1.63 0.58
CA ARG A 399 -5.87 -1.93 -0.78
C ARG A 399 -6.16 -0.65 -1.58
N SER A 400 -5.80 -0.60 -2.87
CA SER A 400 -5.99 0.57 -3.76
C SER A 400 -7.42 0.73 -4.33
N LYS A 401 -7.83 1.97 -4.65
CA LYS A 401 -9.11 2.30 -5.32
C LYS A 401 -9.07 1.98 -6.83
N ILE A 402 -10.16 1.46 -7.39
CA ILE A 402 -10.30 1.03 -8.80
C ILE A 402 -10.86 2.19 -9.65
N GLU A 403 -10.33 2.38 -10.87
CA GLU A 403 -10.73 3.42 -11.82
C GLU A 403 -12.13 3.17 -12.41
N LYS A 404 -12.94 4.24 -12.55
CA LYS A 404 -14.32 4.16 -13.05
C LYS A 404 -14.32 4.13 -14.58
N LYS A 405 -15.03 3.19 -15.20
CA LYS A 405 -15.15 3.04 -16.66
C LYS A 405 -16.57 3.31 -17.15
N THR A 406 -16.71 3.81 -18.37
CA THR A 406 -18.01 4.05 -19.03
C THR A 406 -18.77 2.74 -19.23
N LYS A 407 -20.10 2.75 -19.03
CA LYS A 407 -20.95 1.54 -19.09
C LYS A 407 -21.36 1.17 -20.52
N TRP A 408 -20.39 0.99 -21.43
CA TRP A 408 -20.62 0.74 -22.86
C TRP A 408 -21.52 -0.47 -23.18
N TRP A 409 -21.60 -1.47 -22.29
CA TRP A 409 -22.47 -2.63 -22.48
C TRP A 409 -23.97 -2.30 -22.53
N LYS A 410 -24.38 -1.11 -22.06
CA LYS A 410 -25.75 -0.62 -22.17
C LYS A 410 -26.18 -0.33 -23.61
N LEU A 411 -25.24 -0.09 -24.53
CA LEU A 411 -25.53 0.09 -25.97
C LEU A 411 -26.10 -1.16 -26.66
N LYS A 412 -26.17 -2.30 -25.96
CA LYS A 412 -26.92 -3.47 -26.43
C LYS A 412 -28.43 -3.28 -26.39
N LYS A 413 -28.93 -2.37 -25.54
CA LYS A 413 -30.34 -2.00 -25.50
C LYS A 413 -30.59 -0.97 -26.59
N GLU A 414 -31.58 -1.20 -27.44
CA GLU A 414 -31.88 -0.35 -28.58
C GLU A 414 -32.17 1.09 -28.14
N GLU A 415 -32.99 1.26 -27.09
CA GLU A 415 -33.31 2.55 -26.45
C GLU A 415 -32.05 3.38 -26.13
N CYS A 416 -31.03 2.74 -25.55
CA CYS A 416 -29.80 3.41 -25.16
C CYS A 416 -28.91 3.76 -26.37
N CYS A 417 -28.98 2.99 -27.47
CA CYS A 417 -28.25 3.31 -28.71
C CYS A 417 -28.91 4.48 -29.45
N GLU A 418 -30.23 4.52 -29.52
CA GLU A 418 -30.96 5.65 -30.11
C GLU A 418 -30.74 6.96 -29.35
N GLU A 419 -30.82 6.92 -28.01
CA GLU A 419 -30.56 8.09 -27.19
C GLU A 419 -29.12 8.59 -27.36
N PHE A 420 -28.16 7.67 -27.44
CA PHE A 420 -26.76 8.00 -27.72
C PHE A 420 -26.60 8.68 -29.10
N ARG A 421 -27.20 8.14 -30.17
CA ARG A 421 -27.19 8.77 -31.51
C ARG A 421 -27.79 10.17 -31.51
N ARG A 422 -28.89 10.37 -30.81
CA ARG A 422 -29.59 11.67 -30.72
C ARG A 422 -28.74 12.71 -30.00
N LYS A 423 -28.21 12.37 -28.83
CA LYS A 423 -27.33 13.25 -28.05
C LYS A 423 -26.03 13.56 -28.79
N LEU A 424 -25.50 12.60 -29.54
CA LEU A 424 -24.30 12.83 -30.35
C LEU A 424 -24.57 13.83 -31.49
N ARG A 425 -25.70 13.72 -32.20
CA ARG A 425 -26.12 14.71 -33.22
C ARG A 425 -26.32 16.10 -32.63
N GLN A 426 -26.90 16.18 -31.43
CA GLN A 426 -27.03 17.46 -30.72
C GLN A 426 -25.67 18.07 -30.37
N ALA A 427 -24.71 17.25 -29.93
CA ALA A 427 -23.37 17.71 -29.62
C ALA A 427 -22.58 18.19 -30.86
N LEU A 428 -22.98 17.77 -32.06
CA LEU A 428 -22.37 18.16 -33.34
C LEU A 428 -23.14 19.31 -34.04
N GLY A 429 -23.99 20.04 -33.32
CA GLY A 429 -24.71 21.20 -33.88
C GLY A 429 -25.74 20.84 -34.96
N GLY A 430 -26.29 19.62 -34.93
CA GLY A 430 -27.29 19.16 -35.90
C GLY A 430 -26.72 18.59 -37.19
N GLN A 431 -25.40 18.60 -37.38
CA GLN A 431 -24.76 17.94 -38.52
C GLN A 431 -24.80 16.41 -38.38
N VAL A 432 -25.08 15.71 -39.50
CA VAL A 432 -25.07 14.24 -39.57
C VAL A 432 -23.64 13.69 -39.71
N VAL A 433 -22.71 14.53 -40.17
CA VAL A 433 -21.33 14.18 -40.50
C VAL A 433 -20.45 14.34 -39.26
N LEU A 434 -19.65 13.32 -38.95
CA LEU A 434 -18.65 13.42 -37.87
C LEU A 434 -17.52 14.36 -38.29
N PRO A 435 -16.88 15.07 -37.34
CA PRO A 435 -15.72 15.93 -37.62
C PRO A 435 -14.66 15.15 -38.37
N ASN A 436 -13.93 15.80 -39.29
CA ASN A 436 -12.85 15.09 -39.99
C ASN A 436 -11.71 14.72 -39.02
N ASP A 437 -11.47 15.40 -37.92
CA ASP A 437 -10.36 15.06 -37.02
C ASP A 437 -10.64 13.86 -36.07
N TRP A 438 -9.61 13.03 -35.80
CA TRP A 438 -9.72 11.89 -34.88
C TRP A 438 -9.92 12.32 -33.42
N GLU A 439 -9.14 13.30 -32.95
CA GLU A 439 -9.12 13.69 -31.54
C GLU A 439 -10.45 14.31 -31.14
N THR A 440 -10.96 15.23 -31.98
CA THR A 440 -12.27 15.86 -31.78
C THR A 440 -13.39 14.82 -31.76
N THR A 441 -13.39 13.88 -32.72
CA THR A 441 -14.42 12.84 -32.81
C THR A 441 -14.38 11.89 -31.62
N ALA A 442 -13.19 11.46 -31.20
CA ALA A 442 -13.01 10.57 -30.07
C ALA A 442 -13.42 11.21 -28.74
N GLU A 443 -13.18 12.51 -28.55
CA GLU A 443 -13.60 13.26 -27.37
C GLU A 443 -15.12 13.38 -27.25
N VAL A 444 -15.78 13.81 -28.33
CA VAL A 444 -17.24 13.98 -28.38
C VAL A 444 -17.97 12.65 -28.11
N ILE A 445 -17.46 11.55 -28.67
CA ILE A 445 -17.98 10.19 -28.42
C ILE A 445 -17.84 9.81 -26.94
N ARG A 446 -16.66 10.01 -26.34
CA ARG A 446 -16.41 9.65 -24.93
C ARG A 446 -17.27 10.45 -23.97
N GLU A 447 -17.40 11.75 -24.19
CA GLU A 447 -18.19 12.62 -23.34
C GLU A 447 -19.69 12.28 -23.42
N THR A 448 -20.21 12.08 -24.64
CA THR A 448 -21.59 11.65 -24.86
C THR A 448 -21.85 10.30 -24.20
N GLY A 449 -20.90 9.35 -24.31
CA GLY A 449 -21.02 8.03 -23.69
C GLY A 449 -21.06 8.09 -22.16
N ARG A 450 -20.24 8.96 -21.54
CA ARG A 450 -20.26 9.19 -20.09
C ARG A 450 -21.57 9.81 -19.62
N LYS A 451 -22.11 10.78 -20.36
CA LYS A 451 -23.38 11.46 -20.05
C LYS A 451 -24.59 10.52 -20.16
N VAL A 452 -24.68 9.73 -21.23
CA VAL A 452 -25.85 8.87 -21.51
C VAL A 452 -25.78 7.54 -20.74
N LEU A 453 -24.62 6.86 -20.72
CA LEU A 453 -24.54 5.49 -20.18
C LEU A 453 -24.12 5.45 -18.70
N GLY A 454 -23.46 6.50 -18.22
CA GLY A 454 -22.89 6.61 -16.87
C GLY A 454 -21.59 5.82 -16.68
N VAL A 455 -21.02 5.92 -15.48
CA VAL A 455 -19.72 5.28 -15.11
C VAL A 455 -19.88 4.20 -14.04
N SER A 456 -18.97 3.22 -14.02
CA SER A 456 -18.95 2.12 -13.05
C SER A 456 -18.49 2.59 -11.65
N SER A 457 -19.00 1.96 -10.59
CA SER A 457 -18.71 2.32 -9.19
C SER A 457 -17.46 1.64 -8.61
N GLY A 458 -16.67 0.94 -9.43
CA GLY A 458 -15.42 0.27 -9.01
C GLY A 458 -15.58 -0.93 -8.07
N ARG A 459 -16.73 -1.12 -7.41
CA ARG A 459 -17.10 -2.35 -6.70
C ARG A 459 -18.08 -3.14 -7.55
N ARG A 460 -17.74 -4.39 -7.88
CA ARG A 460 -18.79 -5.41 -7.99
C ARG A 460 -19.37 -5.54 -6.60
N LYS A 461 -20.49 -4.88 -6.32
CA LYS A 461 -21.47 -5.49 -5.43
C LYS A 461 -21.95 -6.74 -6.17
N GLU A 462 -21.20 -7.82 -6.03
CA GLU A 462 -21.87 -9.11 -5.98
C GLU A 462 -22.54 -9.06 -4.63
N ASP A 463 -23.80 -8.64 -4.60
CA ASP A 463 -24.69 -9.09 -3.55
C ASP A 463 -24.73 -10.61 -3.73
N LYS A 464 -23.77 -11.29 -3.08
CA LYS A 464 -23.76 -12.74 -2.89
C LYS A 464 -24.92 -13.17 -1.99
N GLU A 465 -25.74 -12.23 -1.54
CA GLU A 465 -27.13 -12.45 -1.14
C GLU A 465 -27.95 -12.79 -2.40
N THR A 466 -27.57 -13.94 -2.96
CA THR A 466 -28.42 -14.98 -3.50
C THR A 466 -29.41 -14.53 -4.55
N TRP A 467 -29.07 -14.84 -5.80
CA TRP A 467 -29.92 -14.72 -6.99
C TRP A 467 -31.32 -15.38 -6.89
N TRP A 468 -31.61 -16.09 -5.79
CA TRP A 468 -32.89 -16.71 -5.42
C TRP A 468 -33.60 -15.97 -4.25
N TRP A 469 -33.07 -14.83 -3.80
CA TRP A 469 -33.59 -14.04 -2.68
C TRP A 469 -34.83 -13.26 -3.10
N ASN A 470 -35.88 -13.36 -2.30
CA ASN A 470 -37.16 -12.67 -2.51
C ASN A 470 -37.65 -12.04 -1.18
N GLU A 471 -38.67 -11.19 -1.26
CA GLU A 471 -39.19 -10.45 -0.11
C GLU A 471 -39.77 -11.38 0.98
N GLU A 472 -40.37 -12.50 0.59
CA GLU A 472 -40.94 -13.51 1.50
C GLU A 472 -39.87 -14.17 2.39
N VAL A 473 -38.72 -14.50 1.82
CA VAL A 473 -37.57 -15.04 2.56
C VAL A 473 -36.98 -13.99 3.50
N GLN A 474 -36.92 -12.73 3.06
CA GLN A 474 -36.40 -11.63 3.87
C GLN A 474 -37.25 -11.40 5.13
N ASP A 475 -38.57 -11.33 4.97
CA ASP A 475 -39.51 -11.15 6.08
C ASP A 475 -39.46 -12.34 7.06
N SER A 476 -39.47 -13.57 6.54
CA SER A 476 -39.37 -14.78 7.37
C SER A 476 -38.10 -14.80 8.23
N ILE A 477 -36.96 -14.37 7.68
CA ILE A 477 -35.68 -14.28 8.39
C ILE A 477 -35.69 -13.17 9.44
N GLN A 478 -36.33 -12.03 9.14
CA GLN A 478 -36.45 -10.90 10.05
C GLN A 478 -37.27 -11.28 11.29
N ARG A 479 -38.40 -11.98 11.11
CA ARG A 479 -39.22 -12.50 12.21
C ARG A 479 -38.43 -13.47 13.11
N LYS A 480 -37.68 -14.41 12.51
CA LYS A 480 -36.79 -15.31 13.26
C LYS A 480 -35.72 -14.55 14.07
N ARG A 481 -35.15 -13.48 13.51
CA ARG A 481 -34.16 -12.65 14.22
C ARG A 481 -34.77 -11.93 15.42
N LEU A 482 -36.00 -11.41 15.30
CA LEU A 482 -36.73 -10.78 16.39
C LEU A 482 -37.04 -11.78 17.51
N ALA A 483 -37.53 -12.97 17.18
CA ALA A 483 -37.76 -14.03 18.16
C ALA A 483 -36.46 -14.49 18.86
N LYS A 484 -35.34 -14.55 18.13
CA LYS A 484 -34.03 -14.83 18.74
C LYS A 484 -33.61 -13.76 19.74
N LYS A 485 -33.86 -12.49 19.43
CA LYS A 485 -33.55 -11.36 20.31
C LYS A 485 -34.39 -11.39 21.59
N LYS A 486 -35.67 -11.76 21.48
CA LYS A 486 -36.56 -12.01 22.65
C LYS A 486 -36.02 -13.15 23.52
N TRP A 487 -35.65 -14.28 22.91
CA TRP A 487 -35.07 -15.41 23.65
C TRP A 487 -33.72 -15.07 24.32
N ASP A 488 -32.87 -14.28 23.68
CA ASP A 488 -31.57 -13.87 24.25
C ASP A 488 -31.72 -12.92 25.46
N MET A 489 -32.81 -12.16 25.55
CA MET A 489 -33.11 -11.29 26.69
C MET A 489 -33.70 -12.08 27.88
N ASP A 490 -34.76 -12.86 27.64
CA ASP A 490 -35.57 -13.40 28.73
C ASP A 490 -35.22 -14.86 29.08
N ARG A 491 -34.54 -15.59 28.17
CA ARG A 491 -34.11 -16.99 28.30
C ARG A 491 -35.19 -18.00 28.76
N THR A 492 -36.47 -17.70 28.54
CA THR A 492 -37.61 -18.60 28.81
C THR A 492 -37.73 -19.72 27.76
N GLU A 493 -38.34 -20.86 28.14
CA GLU A 493 -38.48 -22.03 27.25
C GLU A 493 -39.53 -21.79 26.14
N GLU A 494 -40.54 -20.96 26.38
CA GLU A 494 -41.54 -20.54 25.38
C GLU A 494 -40.90 -19.73 24.25
N ASN A 495 -40.08 -18.74 24.58
CA ASN A 495 -39.33 -17.94 23.59
C ASN A 495 -38.32 -18.81 22.81
N ARG A 496 -37.79 -19.86 23.44
CA ARG A 496 -36.93 -20.86 22.76
C ARG A 496 -37.72 -21.69 21.75
N GLN A 497 -38.95 -22.08 22.09
CA GLN A 497 -39.83 -22.86 21.22
C GLN A 497 -40.32 -22.02 20.03
N GLU A 498 -40.74 -20.77 20.26
CA GLU A 498 -41.12 -19.80 19.21
C GLU A 498 -39.96 -19.59 18.23
N TYR A 499 -38.73 -19.41 18.74
CA TYR A 499 -37.54 -19.30 17.89
C TYR A 499 -37.28 -20.57 17.05
N LYS A 500 -37.46 -21.77 17.62
CA LYS A 500 -37.28 -23.05 16.89
C LYS A 500 -38.30 -23.20 15.76
N GLU A 501 -39.56 -22.85 16.00
CA GLU A 501 -40.63 -22.94 15.00
C GLU A 501 -40.38 -21.98 13.83
N LEU A 502 -40.03 -20.72 14.14
CA LEU A 502 -39.64 -19.75 13.13
C LEU A 502 -38.36 -20.16 12.38
N GLN A 503 -37.42 -20.84 13.04
CA GLN A 503 -36.25 -21.40 12.39
C GLN A 503 -36.62 -22.51 11.38
N CYS A 504 -37.56 -23.39 11.72
CA CYS A 504 -38.06 -24.43 10.83
C CYS A 504 -38.82 -23.84 9.63
N ARG A 505 -39.66 -22.83 9.87
CA ARG A 505 -40.40 -22.12 8.81
C ARG A 505 -39.47 -21.44 7.82
N VAL A 506 -38.45 -20.71 8.31
CA VAL A 506 -37.43 -20.10 7.46
C VAL A 506 -36.70 -21.13 6.60
N LYS A 507 -36.38 -22.32 7.14
CA LYS A 507 -35.73 -23.38 6.35
C LYS A 507 -36.58 -23.85 5.18
N ARG A 508 -37.90 -23.98 5.37
CA ARG A 508 -38.85 -24.38 4.30
C ARG A 508 -38.95 -23.33 3.21
N GLU A 509 -39.14 -22.06 3.58
CA GLU A 509 -39.28 -20.96 2.61
C GLU A 509 -37.99 -20.72 1.81
N VAL A 510 -36.83 -20.80 2.46
CA VAL A 510 -35.53 -20.76 1.77
C VAL A 510 -35.37 -21.93 0.79
N SER A 511 -35.94 -23.11 1.09
CA SER A 511 -35.88 -24.27 0.19
C SER A 511 -36.75 -24.06 -1.06
N LYS A 512 -37.99 -23.57 -0.88
CA LYS A 512 -38.90 -23.27 -1.98
C LYS A 512 -38.34 -22.20 -2.92
N ALA A 513 -37.86 -21.09 -2.37
CA ALA A 513 -37.31 -19.99 -3.17
C ALA A 513 -36.09 -20.43 -3.99
N LYS A 514 -35.23 -21.28 -3.42
CA LYS A 514 -34.11 -21.89 -4.15
C LYS A 514 -34.57 -22.75 -5.31
N GLN A 515 -35.55 -23.62 -5.07
CA GLN A 515 -36.00 -24.58 -6.08
C GLN A 515 -36.60 -23.85 -7.28
N LYS A 516 -37.51 -22.90 -7.04
CA LYS A 516 -38.11 -22.05 -8.08
C LYS A 516 -37.05 -21.33 -8.92
N ALA A 517 -36.05 -20.74 -8.27
CA ALA A 517 -34.97 -20.06 -8.98
C ALA A 517 -34.12 -21.03 -9.82
N TYR A 518 -33.83 -22.23 -9.31
CA TYR A 518 -33.12 -23.26 -10.10
C TYR A 518 -33.92 -23.69 -11.33
N ASP A 519 -35.23 -23.88 -11.19
CA ASP A 519 -36.09 -24.25 -12.32
C ASP A 519 -36.06 -23.17 -13.41
N GLU A 520 -36.23 -21.89 -13.05
CA GLU A 520 -36.10 -20.75 -13.98
C GLU A 520 -34.72 -20.65 -14.64
N LEU A 521 -33.65 -20.96 -13.88
CA LEU A 521 -32.29 -21.00 -14.40
C LEU A 521 -32.12 -22.13 -15.42
N TYR A 522 -32.66 -23.32 -15.15
CA TYR A 522 -32.58 -24.46 -16.07
C TYR A 522 -33.31 -24.16 -17.37
N THR A 523 -34.53 -23.61 -17.31
CA THR A 523 -35.28 -23.19 -18.51
C THR A 523 -34.49 -22.18 -19.34
N LYS A 524 -33.77 -21.25 -18.69
CA LYS A 524 -32.92 -20.29 -19.38
C LYS A 524 -31.69 -20.93 -20.03
N LEU A 525 -31.10 -21.95 -19.41
CA LEU A 525 -29.90 -22.64 -19.91
C LEU A 525 -30.17 -23.45 -21.18
N ASP A 526 -31.40 -23.92 -21.39
CA ASP A 526 -31.81 -24.63 -22.60
C ASP A 526 -31.93 -23.71 -23.85
N THR A 527 -31.84 -22.39 -23.67
CA THR A 527 -31.86 -21.44 -24.78
C THR A 527 -30.47 -21.23 -25.40
N ARG A 528 -30.42 -20.85 -26.68
CA ARG A 528 -29.17 -20.51 -27.40
C ARG A 528 -28.42 -19.32 -26.77
N GLU A 529 -29.11 -18.46 -26.04
CA GLU A 529 -28.50 -17.39 -25.23
C GLU A 529 -27.98 -17.90 -23.89
N GLY A 530 -28.66 -18.89 -23.31
CA GLY A 530 -28.31 -19.62 -22.09
C GLY A 530 -27.01 -20.41 -22.17
N GLU A 531 -26.59 -20.84 -23.37
CA GLU A 531 -25.30 -21.52 -23.59
C GLU A 531 -24.11 -20.70 -23.03
N LYS A 532 -24.15 -19.36 -23.17
CA LYS A 532 -23.12 -18.47 -22.60
C LYS A 532 -23.17 -18.43 -21.07
N ASP A 533 -24.36 -18.50 -20.50
CA ASP A 533 -24.57 -18.57 -19.06
C ASP A 533 -24.14 -19.95 -18.52
N LEU A 534 -24.32 -21.02 -19.29
CA LEU A 534 -23.79 -22.36 -19.00
C LEU A 534 -22.26 -22.36 -18.99
N TYR A 535 -21.61 -21.82 -20.03
CA TYR A 535 -20.15 -21.66 -20.04
C TYR A 535 -19.66 -20.76 -18.90
N ARG A 536 -20.44 -19.73 -18.52
CA ARG A 536 -20.11 -18.87 -17.37
C ARG A 536 -20.18 -19.66 -16.07
N LEU A 537 -21.23 -20.46 -15.85
CA LEU A 537 -21.39 -21.32 -14.69
C LEU A 537 -20.32 -22.42 -14.67
N ALA A 538 -20.02 -23.05 -15.80
CA ALA A 538 -18.96 -24.05 -15.93
C ALA A 538 -17.58 -23.43 -15.63
N ARG A 539 -17.26 -22.25 -16.17
CA ARG A 539 -16.03 -21.50 -15.85
C ARG A 539 -15.97 -21.06 -14.39
N GLN A 540 -17.11 -20.76 -13.78
CA GLN A 540 -17.19 -20.44 -12.36
C GLN A 540 -16.91 -21.70 -11.52
N ARG A 541 -17.53 -22.83 -11.84
CA ARG A 541 -17.25 -24.13 -11.20
C ARG A 541 -15.79 -24.56 -11.38
N ASP A 542 -15.22 -24.36 -12.57
CA ASP A 542 -13.80 -24.60 -12.85
C ASP A 542 -12.90 -23.69 -11.99
N ARG A 543 -13.21 -22.38 -11.92
CA ARG A 543 -12.49 -21.43 -11.07
C ARG A 543 -12.61 -21.77 -9.58
N ASP A 544 -13.77 -22.24 -9.14
CA ASP A 544 -14.01 -22.68 -7.77
C ASP A 544 -13.25 -23.98 -7.46
N GLY A 545 -13.00 -24.82 -8.47
CA GLY A 545 -12.19 -26.04 -8.40
C GLY A 545 -10.67 -25.83 -8.44
N LYS A 546 -10.18 -24.66 -8.89
CA LYS A 546 -8.75 -24.34 -8.94
C LYS A 546 -8.15 -24.08 -7.56
N ASP A 547 -6.89 -24.48 -7.38
CA ASP A 547 -6.17 -24.34 -6.11
C ASP A 547 -5.84 -22.88 -5.76
N VAL A 548 -5.38 -22.09 -6.75
CA VAL A 548 -5.00 -20.68 -6.57
C VAL A 548 -5.89 -19.79 -7.44
N GLN A 549 -6.55 -18.80 -6.83
CA GLN A 549 -7.51 -17.93 -7.52
C GLN A 549 -6.93 -16.61 -8.04
N GLN A 550 -5.84 -16.10 -7.44
CA GLN A 550 -5.16 -14.86 -7.85
C GLN A 550 -3.66 -14.95 -7.59
N VAL A 551 -2.85 -14.42 -8.50
CA VAL A 551 -1.39 -14.41 -8.36
C VAL A 551 -0.94 -13.04 -7.90
N ARG A 552 -0.30 -12.98 -6.73
CA ARG A 552 0.25 -11.76 -6.14
C ARG A 552 1.78 -11.69 -6.18
N VAL A 553 2.42 -12.83 -6.40
CA VAL A 553 3.87 -13.00 -6.25
C VAL A 553 4.46 -13.61 -7.52
N ILE A 554 5.65 -13.16 -7.89
CA ILE A 554 6.35 -13.58 -9.11
C ILE A 554 7.79 -13.87 -8.77
N LYS A 555 8.40 -14.87 -9.40
CA LYS A 555 9.81 -15.17 -9.22
C LYS A 555 10.69 -14.20 -9.99
N ASP A 556 11.81 -13.80 -9.37
CA ASP A 556 12.88 -13.12 -10.07
C ASP A 556 13.63 -14.08 -11.02
N ARG A 557 14.74 -13.63 -11.60
CA ARG A 557 15.56 -14.45 -12.50
C ARG A 557 16.21 -15.64 -11.78
N ASP A 558 16.50 -15.49 -10.50
CA ASP A 558 17.19 -16.47 -9.67
C ASP A 558 16.23 -17.44 -8.95
N GLY A 559 14.94 -17.39 -9.30
CA GLY A 559 13.90 -18.26 -8.75
C GLY A 559 13.35 -17.83 -7.38
N ARG A 560 13.74 -16.66 -6.86
CA ARG A 560 13.26 -16.14 -5.57
C ARG A 560 11.92 -15.45 -5.72
N VAL A 561 11.01 -15.71 -4.79
CA VAL A 561 9.65 -15.20 -4.83
C VAL A 561 9.61 -13.72 -4.42
N LEU A 562 9.27 -12.85 -5.36
CA LEU A 562 9.06 -11.43 -5.13
C LEU A 562 7.68 -11.19 -4.52
N THR A 563 7.67 -10.67 -3.31
CA THR A 563 6.45 -10.39 -2.52
C THR A 563 6.04 -8.92 -2.57
N SER A 564 6.96 -8.00 -2.89
CA SER A 564 6.66 -6.58 -3.00
C SER A 564 6.03 -6.25 -4.35
N GLU A 565 4.99 -5.42 -4.35
CA GLU A 565 4.25 -5.09 -5.57
C GLU A 565 5.10 -4.32 -6.58
N GLU A 566 6.08 -3.54 -6.11
CA GLU A 566 7.02 -2.82 -6.97
C GLU A 566 8.03 -3.75 -7.63
N SER A 567 8.59 -4.72 -6.89
CA SER A 567 9.51 -5.71 -7.47
C SER A 567 8.81 -6.58 -8.51
N VAL A 568 7.55 -6.94 -8.26
CA VAL A 568 6.71 -7.67 -9.23
C VAL A 568 6.47 -6.82 -10.49
N GLN A 569 6.22 -5.52 -10.36
CA GLN A 569 6.04 -4.61 -11.51
C GLN A 569 7.33 -4.45 -12.33
N ARG A 570 8.47 -4.29 -11.66
CA ARG A 570 9.77 -4.18 -12.33
C ARG A 570 10.08 -5.46 -13.10
N ARG A 571 9.88 -6.61 -12.47
CA ARG A 571 10.06 -7.92 -13.11
C ARG A 571 9.19 -8.10 -14.35
N TRP A 572 7.93 -7.64 -14.31
CA TRP A 572 7.05 -7.63 -15.48
C TRP A 572 7.56 -6.73 -16.60
N LYS A 573 8.05 -5.53 -16.27
CA LYS A 573 8.61 -4.60 -17.26
C LYS A 573 9.83 -5.22 -17.93
N GLU A 574 10.81 -5.67 -17.14
CA GLU A 574 12.03 -6.33 -17.61
C GLU A 574 11.70 -7.49 -18.55
N TYR A 575 10.82 -8.40 -18.11
CA TYR A 575 10.42 -9.56 -18.90
C TYR A 575 9.85 -9.18 -20.27
N PHE A 576 8.96 -8.18 -20.34
CA PHE A 576 8.34 -7.79 -21.61
C PHE A 576 9.26 -6.91 -22.47
N GLU A 577 10.15 -6.14 -21.86
CA GLU A 577 11.13 -5.32 -22.58
C GLU A 577 12.14 -6.20 -23.31
N GLU A 578 12.67 -7.22 -22.62
CA GLU A 578 13.55 -8.26 -23.20
C GLU A 578 12.81 -9.03 -24.29
N LEU A 579 11.65 -9.61 -23.96
CA LEU A 579 10.92 -10.49 -24.87
C LEU A 579 10.50 -9.82 -26.19
N MET A 580 10.28 -8.50 -26.21
CA MET A 580 9.74 -7.77 -27.36
C MET A 580 10.79 -7.02 -28.19
N ASN A 581 12.00 -6.83 -27.65
CA ASN A 581 13.03 -5.99 -28.27
C ASN A 581 14.39 -6.68 -28.42
N GLU A 582 14.67 -7.77 -27.70
CA GLU A 582 15.87 -8.57 -27.94
C GLU A 582 15.65 -9.51 -29.13
N GLU A 583 16.47 -9.36 -30.18
CA GLU A 583 16.54 -10.27 -31.32
C GLU A 583 17.62 -11.33 -31.07
N ASN A 584 17.42 -12.55 -31.58
CA ASN A 584 18.46 -13.57 -31.58
C ASN A 584 19.57 -13.17 -32.56
N GLU A 585 20.81 -13.61 -32.29
CA GLU A 585 21.92 -13.45 -33.23
C GLU A 585 21.61 -14.11 -34.57
N ARG A 586 21.87 -13.39 -35.66
CA ARG A 586 21.61 -13.82 -37.03
C ARG A 586 22.53 -13.09 -38.00
N GLU A 587 22.87 -13.75 -39.09
CA GLU A 587 23.54 -13.10 -40.22
C GLU A 587 22.58 -12.10 -40.87
N LYS A 588 23.07 -10.87 -41.09
CA LYS A 588 22.30 -9.84 -41.81
C LYS A 588 22.38 -10.15 -43.30
N ARG A 589 21.22 -10.20 -43.96
CA ARG A 589 21.18 -10.30 -45.43
C ARG A 589 21.87 -9.08 -46.04
N VAL A 590 22.73 -9.33 -47.02
CA VAL A 590 23.51 -8.29 -47.73
C VAL A 590 22.77 -7.78 -48.98
N GLU A 591 21.83 -8.56 -49.52
CA GLU A 591 21.07 -8.21 -50.73
C GLU A 591 19.92 -7.23 -50.45
N GLY A 592 19.96 -6.05 -51.09
CA GLY A 592 18.86 -5.10 -51.12
C GLY A 592 17.81 -5.48 -52.15
N VAL A 593 16.54 -5.56 -51.75
CA VAL A 593 15.41 -5.72 -52.67
C VAL A 593 14.92 -4.32 -53.08
N ASN A 594 14.82 -4.07 -54.39
CA ASN A 594 14.33 -2.79 -54.92
C ASN A 594 12.91 -2.49 -54.42
N SER A 595 12.67 -1.25 -53.97
CA SER A 595 11.35 -0.81 -53.54
C SER A 595 10.40 -0.72 -54.72
N VAL A 596 9.22 -1.33 -54.60
CA VAL A 596 8.17 -1.25 -55.61
C VAL A 596 7.32 0.01 -55.36
N GLU A 597 7.59 1.09 -56.09
CA GLU A 597 6.78 2.31 -56.05
C GLU A 597 5.56 2.17 -56.97
N GLN A 598 4.43 1.76 -56.38
CA GLN A 598 3.13 1.68 -57.07
C GLN A 598 2.14 2.67 -56.47
N LYS A 599 1.33 3.30 -57.33
CA LYS A 599 0.25 4.20 -56.90
C LYS A 599 -0.87 3.40 -56.23
N VAL A 600 -1.09 3.65 -54.95
CA VAL A 600 -2.11 2.94 -54.16
C VAL A 600 -3.48 3.63 -54.27
N ASN A 601 -4.52 2.87 -54.60
CA ASN A 601 -5.90 3.36 -54.69
C ASN A 601 -6.49 3.76 -53.32
N LYS A 602 -7.39 4.76 -53.31
CA LYS A 602 -8.14 5.17 -52.11
C LYS A 602 -8.99 4.02 -51.54
N ILE A 603 -9.19 4.04 -50.22
CA ILE A 603 -10.02 3.11 -49.45
C ILE A 603 -11.50 3.43 -49.67
N ARG A 604 -12.25 2.45 -50.17
CA ARG A 604 -13.69 2.56 -50.41
C ARG A 604 -14.49 2.36 -49.12
N LYS A 605 -15.64 3.03 -49.01
CA LYS A 605 -16.62 2.85 -47.92
C LYS A 605 -17.03 1.38 -47.75
N ASP A 606 -17.16 0.63 -48.85
CA ASP A 606 -17.51 -0.79 -48.84
C ASP A 606 -16.49 -1.68 -48.12
N GLU A 607 -15.20 -1.34 -48.19
CA GLU A 607 -14.13 -2.07 -47.50
C GLU A 607 -14.25 -1.89 -45.98
N VAL A 608 -14.50 -0.64 -45.55
CA VAL A 608 -14.72 -0.29 -44.14
C VAL A 608 -15.99 -0.96 -43.62
N ARG A 609 -17.08 -0.97 -44.39
CA ARG A 609 -18.34 -1.65 -44.03
C ARG A 609 -18.13 -3.15 -43.84
N LYS A 610 -17.39 -3.79 -44.74
CA LYS A 610 -17.00 -5.22 -44.62
C LYS A 610 -16.14 -5.47 -43.39
N ALA A 611 -15.17 -4.59 -43.08
CA ALA A 611 -14.33 -4.71 -41.89
C ALA A 611 -15.14 -4.54 -40.59
N LEU A 612 -16.04 -3.56 -40.53
CA LEU A 612 -16.90 -3.28 -39.38
C LEU A 612 -17.87 -4.44 -39.08
N LYS A 613 -18.46 -5.04 -40.13
CA LYS A 613 -19.32 -6.24 -39.99
C LYS A 613 -18.55 -7.44 -39.44
N ARG A 614 -17.27 -7.60 -39.80
CA ARG A 614 -16.41 -8.70 -39.32
C ARG A 614 -15.92 -8.51 -37.87
N MET A 615 -15.98 -7.30 -37.30
CA MET A 615 -15.55 -7.06 -35.93
C MET A 615 -16.52 -7.68 -34.90
N LYS A 616 -15.98 -8.38 -33.90
CA LYS A 616 -16.77 -9.01 -32.83
C LYS A 616 -17.06 -8.01 -31.71
N SER A 617 -18.31 -7.94 -31.25
CA SER A 617 -18.73 -7.14 -30.09
C SER A 617 -18.37 -7.84 -28.77
N GLY A 618 -18.38 -7.10 -27.66
CA GLY A 618 -18.13 -7.58 -26.30
C GLY A 618 -16.64 -7.76 -25.97
N LYS A 619 -15.76 -7.02 -26.63
CA LYS A 619 -14.30 -7.09 -26.44
C LYS A 619 -13.80 -5.97 -25.53
N ALA A 620 -12.73 -6.25 -24.79
CA ALA A 620 -12.13 -5.28 -23.87
C ALA A 620 -11.44 -4.16 -24.65
N VAL A 621 -11.80 -2.92 -24.30
CA VAL A 621 -11.33 -1.68 -24.95
C VAL A 621 -9.90 -1.32 -24.56
N GLY A 622 -9.22 -0.62 -25.47
CA GLY A 622 -7.89 -0.03 -25.25
C GLY A 622 -7.94 1.27 -24.42
N PRO A 623 -6.82 2.00 -24.34
CA PRO A 623 -6.72 3.27 -23.61
C PRO A 623 -7.61 4.39 -24.15
N ASP A 624 -8.05 4.27 -25.40
CA ASP A 624 -8.99 5.17 -26.07
C ASP A 624 -10.41 5.08 -25.50
N ASP A 625 -10.76 4.00 -24.78
CA ASP A 625 -12.09 3.74 -24.20
C ASP A 625 -13.24 3.81 -25.22
N ILE A 626 -12.98 3.55 -26.50
CA ILE A 626 -13.99 3.50 -27.57
C ILE A 626 -14.17 2.05 -28.05
N PRO A 627 -15.29 1.38 -27.70
CA PRO A 627 -15.59 0.04 -28.19
C PRO A 627 -16.08 0.02 -29.64
N VAL A 628 -16.10 -1.17 -30.25
CA VAL A 628 -16.57 -1.30 -31.65
C VAL A 628 -18.09 -1.15 -31.76
N GLU A 629 -18.78 -1.39 -30.66
CA GLU A 629 -20.21 -1.17 -30.47
C GLU A 629 -20.62 0.28 -30.73
N VAL A 630 -19.74 1.25 -30.45
CA VAL A 630 -19.98 2.64 -30.79
C VAL A 630 -20.04 2.80 -32.31
N TRP A 631 -19.03 2.31 -33.04
CA TRP A 631 -18.99 2.39 -34.50
C TRP A 631 -20.14 1.64 -35.17
N LYS A 632 -20.57 0.51 -34.60
CA LYS A 632 -21.76 -0.22 -35.07
C LYS A 632 -23.05 0.53 -34.79
N CYS A 633 -23.17 1.15 -33.61
CA CYS A 633 -24.32 1.99 -33.29
C CYS A 633 -24.38 3.19 -34.24
N LEU A 634 -23.27 3.81 -34.65
CA LEU A 634 -23.30 4.98 -35.53
C LEU A 634 -23.61 4.68 -37.02
N GLY A 635 -23.55 3.42 -37.46
CA GLY A 635 -23.99 3.03 -38.81
C GLY A 635 -23.20 3.70 -39.94
N GLU A 636 -23.89 4.24 -40.94
CA GLU A 636 -23.25 4.82 -42.13
C GLU A 636 -22.40 6.08 -41.82
N ALA A 637 -22.82 6.93 -40.87
CA ALA A 637 -22.00 8.07 -40.44
C ALA A 637 -20.61 7.62 -39.93
N ALA A 638 -20.54 6.43 -39.30
CA ALA A 638 -19.28 5.82 -38.89
C ALA A 638 -18.42 5.40 -40.09
N VAL A 639 -19.04 4.82 -41.12
CA VAL A 639 -18.35 4.31 -42.32
C VAL A 639 -17.75 5.47 -43.11
N GLU A 640 -18.47 6.58 -43.25
CA GLU A 640 -17.99 7.77 -43.95
C GLU A 640 -16.77 8.38 -43.27
N PHE A 641 -16.87 8.60 -41.96
CA PHE A 641 -15.77 9.11 -41.15
C PHE A 641 -14.54 8.21 -41.18
N LEU A 642 -14.73 6.91 -40.94
CA LEU A 642 -13.63 5.94 -40.92
C LEU A 642 -12.95 5.84 -42.29
N ALA A 643 -13.70 5.89 -43.39
CA ALA A 643 -13.12 5.90 -44.74
C ALA A 643 -12.30 7.18 -44.99
N SER A 644 -12.80 8.35 -44.58
CA SER A 644 -12.05 9.62 -44.65
C SER A 644 -10.77 9.58 -43.81
N LEU A 645 -10.86 9.07 -42.58
CA LEU A 645 -9.73 8.93 -41.67
C LEU A 645 -8.66 7.97 -42.23
N PHE A 646 -9.08 6.79 -42.67
CA PHE A 646 -8.18 5.77 -43.22
C PHE A 646 -7.48 6.23 -44.50
N ASN A 647 -8.16 7.00 -45.36
CA ASN A 647 -7.53 7.59 -46.53
C ASN A 647 -6.47 8.64 -46.17
N ARG A 648 -6.71 9.48 -45.16
CA ARG A 648 -5.70 10.44 -44.67
C ARG A 648 -4.50 9.75 -44.03
N VAL A 649 -4.73 8.68 -43.25
CA VAL A 649 -3.65 7.87 -42.70
C VAL A 649 -2.82 7.24 -43.82
N LEU A 650 -3.49 6.75 -44.87
CA LEU A 650 -2.81 6.20 -46.05
C LEU A 650 -2.04 7.30 -46.80
N GLU A 651 -2.62 8.47 -47.05
CA GLU A 651 -1.99 9.59 -47.75
C GLU A 651 -0.75 10.11 -47.02
N ASN A 652 -0.84 10.30 -45.70
CA ASN A 652 0.22 10.86 -44.85
C ASN A 652 1.21 9.82 -44.32
N GLU A 653 0.96 8.53 -44.53
CA GLU A 653 1.77 7.41 -44.02
C GLU A 653 1.95 7.44 -42.48
N ARG A 654 1.00 8.08 -41.78
CA ARG A 654 1.04 8.29 -40.32
C ARG A 654 -0.32 8.07 -39.68
N MET A 655 -0.36 7.23 -38.67
CA MET A 655 -1.55 6.98 -37.86
C MET A 655 -1.68 7.98 -36.68
N PRO A 656 -2.87 8.14 -36.09
CA PRO A 656 -3.06 8.94 -34.88
C PRO A 656 -2.21 8.46 -33.69
N GLU A 657 -1.59 9.40 -32.96
CA GLU A 657 -0.72 9.11 -31.80
C GLU A 657 -1.44 8.35 -30.68
N GLU A 658 -2.76 8.57 -30.50
CA GLU A 658 -3.54 7.87 -29.48
C GLU A 658 -3.58 6.35 -29.72
N TRP A 659 -3.52 5.89 -30.99
CA TRP A 659 -3.53 4.47 -31.34
C TRP A 659 -2.24 3.75 -30.95
N ARG A 660 -1.13 4.48 -30.80
CA ARG A 660 0.17 3.94 -30.37
C ARG A 660 0.19 3.51 -28.89
N ARG A 661 -0.80 3.95 -28.10
CA ARG A 661 -0.91 3.64 -26.67
C ARG A 661 -1.68 2.35 -26.44
N SER A 662 -1.17 1.48 -25.59
CA SER A 662 -1.84 0.24 -25.20
C SER A 662 -1.66 -0.10 -23.72
N VAL A 663 -2.52 -0.97 -23.21
CA VAL A 663 -2.41 -1.52 -21.84
C VAL A 663 -2.17 -3.02 -21.94
N LEU A 664 -1.12 -3.51 -21.29
CA LEU A 664 -0.79 -4.94 -21.26
C LEU A 664 -1.32 -5.57 -19.97
N VAL A 665 -2.07 -6.66 -20.14
CA VAL A 665 -2.62 -7.47 -19.04
C VAL A 665 -2.03 -8.88 -19.12
N PRO A 666 -1.22 -9.32 -18.13
CA PRO A 666 -0.72 -10.69 -18.08
C PRO A 666 -1.83 -11.64 -17.60
N ILE A 667 -2.05 -12.75 -18.32
CA ILE A 667 -3.03 -13.80 -18.02
C ILE A 667 -2.32 -15.15 -17.94
N PHE A 668 -2.37 -15.82 -16.81
CA PHE A 668 -1.70 -17.11 -16.63
C PHE A 668 -2.25 -18.19 -17.59
N LYS A 669 -1.36 -18.99 -18.20
CA LYS A 669 -1.70 -20.03 -19.20
C LYS A 669 -2.28 -21.32 -18.59
N ASN A 670 -2.42 -21.40 -17.26
CA ASN A 670 -2.79 -22.63 -16.53
C ASN A 670 -1.83 -23.81 -16.79
N LYS A 671 -0.55 -23.51 -17.09
CA LYS A 671 0.50 -24.51 -17.33
C LYS A 671 1.81 -23.99 -16.73
N GLY A 672 2.54 -24.86 -16.01
CA GLY A 672 3.80 -24.52 -15.34
C GLY A 672 3.62 -23.73 -14.03
N ASP A 673 4.73 -23.20 -13.51
CA ASP A 673 4.74 -22.37 -12.30
C ASP A 673 3.98 -21.05 -12.51
N VAL A 674 2.98 -20.83 -11.67
CA VAL A 674 2.15 -19.62 -11.60
C VAL A 674 2.97 -18.37 -11.28
N GLN A 675 4.12 -18.52 -10.62
CA GLN A 675 4.98 -17.41 -10.23
C GLN A 675 5.98 -17.04 -11.33
N SER A 676 6.12 -17.85 -12.40
CA SER A 676 7.03 -17.55 -13.50
C SER A 676 6.38 -16.66 -14.56
N CYS A 677 7.04 -15.57 -14.96
CA CYS A 677 6.56 -14.66 -16.00
C CYS A 677 6.33 -15.35 -17.36
N SER A 678 7.10 -16.40 -17.69
CA SER A 678 7.02 -17.10 -19.00
C SER A 678 5.70 -17.85 -19.20
N ASN A 679 5.08 -18.26 -18.09
CA ASN A 679 3.82 -19.00 -18.09
C ASN A 679 2.58 -18.10 -18.22
N TYR A 680 2.77 -16.80 -18.51
CA TYR A 680 1.68 -15.87 -18.76
C TYR A 680 1.55 -15.55 -20.25
N ARG A 681 0.30 -15.48 -20.68
CA ARG A 681 -0.14 -14.90 -21.94
C ARG A 681 -0.33 -13.41 -21.74
N ARG A 682 0.44 -12.60 -22.45
CA ARG A 682 0.23 -11.16 -22.53
C ARG A 682 -0.99 -10.86 -23.39
N ILE A 683 -1.91 -10.05 -22.88
CA ILE A 683 -3.01 -9.51 -23.66
C ILE A 683 -2.81 -8.00 -23.76
N LYS A 684 -2.44 -7.54 -24.97
CA LYS A 684 -2.30 -6.12 -25.30
C LYS A 684 -3.68 -5.56 -25.68
N LEU A 685 -4.22 -4.68 -24.85
CA LEU A 685 -5.46 -3.96 -25.11
C LEU A 685 -5.12 -2.73 -25.97
N MET A 686 -5.41 -2.84 -27.27
CA MET A 686 -5.23 -1.80 -28.27
C MET A 686 -6.56 -1.13 -28.62
N SER A 687 -6.49 0.05 -29.24
CA SER A 687 -7.66 0.73 -29.80
C SER A 687 -8.45 -0.20 -30.73
N HIS A 688 -9.78 -0.19 -30.61
CA HIS A 688 -10.64 -0.93 -31.53
C HIS A 688 -10.67 -0.29 -32.92
N THR A 689 -10.47 1.03 -33.00
CA THR A 689 -10.38 1.75 -34.27
C THR A 689 -9.09 1.40 -35.02
N MET A 690 -7.96 1.30 -34.32
CA MET A 690 -6.71 0.79 -34.90
C MET A 690 -6.89 -0.63 -35.46
N LYS A 691 -7.61 -1.52 -34.76
CA LYS A 691 -7.90 -2.87 -35.27
C LYS A 691 -8.75 -2.85 -36.55
N LEU A 692 -9.68 -1.89 -36.68
CA LEU A 692 -10.44 -1.72 -37.92
C LEU A 692 -9.52 -1.33 -39.08
N TRP A 693 -8.58 -0.41 -38.84
CA TRP A 693 -7.55 -0.01 -39.79
C TRP A 693 -6.68 -1.21 -40.23
N GLU A 694 -6.15 -1.99 -39.27
CA GLU A 694 -5.36 -3.20 -39.54
C GLU A 694 -6.11 -4.20 -40.43
N ARG A 695 -7.42 -4.39 -40.22
CA ARG A 695 -8.22 -5.31 -41.04
C ARG A 695 -8.42 -4.83 -42.47
N VAL A 696 -8.53 -3.52 -42.69
CA VAL A 696 -8.66 -2.96 -44.04
C VAL A 696 -7.33 -3.13 -44.79
N VAL A 697 -6.21 -2.81 -44.14
CA VAL A 697 -4.86 -2.99 -44.70
C VAL A 697 -4.57 -4.47 -44.99
N GLU A 698 -4.86 -5.37 -44.05
CA GLU A 698 -4.69 -6.82 -44.20
C GLU A 698 -5.47 -7.37 -45.40
N ALA A 699 -6.73 -6.96 -45.57
CA ALA A 699 -7.57 -7.43 -46.68
C ALA A 699 -7.04 -6.99 -48.05
N ARG A 700 -6.27 -5.89 -48.12
CA ARG A 700 -5.61 -5.44 -49.34
C ARG A 700 -4.29 -6.17 -49.56
N LEU A 701 -3.45 -6.27 -48.53
CA LEU A 701 -2.18 -7.01 -48.59
C LEU A 701 -2.39 -8.47 -49.00
N ARG A 702 -3.46 -9.10 -48.52
CA ARG A 702 -3.82 -10.48 -48.88
C ARG A 702 -4.05 -10.70 -50.38
N LYS A 703 -4.41 -9.65 -51.13
CA LYS A 703 -4.60 -9.75 -52.59
C LYS A 703 -3.30 -9.63 -53.38
N VAL A 704 -2.25 -9.11 -52.75
CA VAL A 704 -0.95 -8.86 -53.37
C VAL A 704 0.02 -10.01 -53.07
N VAL A 705 -0.02 -10.53 -51.84
CA VAL A 705 0.91 -11.56 -51.40
C VAL A 705 0.40 -12.95 -51.79
N GLU A 706 1.23 -13.70 -52.51
CA GLU A 706 1.03 -15.12 -52.75
C GLU A 706 1.46 -15.93 -51.52
N ILE A 707 0.55 -16.73 -50.97
CA ILE A 707 0.81 -17.58 -49.80
C ILE A 707 0.73 -19.02 -50.26
N CYS A 708 1.78 -19.78 -49.94
CA CYS A 708 1.90 -21.23 -50.12
C CYS A 708 0.61 -21.97 -49.72
N GLU A 709 0.11 -22.85 -50.60
CA GLU A 709 -1.15 -23.57 -50.38
C GLU A 709 -1.10 -24.50 -49.17
N GLN A 710 0.08 -24.95 -48.78
CA GLN A 710 0.30 -25.79 -47.61
C GLN A 710 0.20 -25.01 -46.29
N GLN A 711 0.00 -23.68 -46.32
CA GLN A 711 -0.31 -22.88 -45.13
C GLN A 711 -1.78 -23.07 -44.72
N TYR A 712 -1.99 -23.63 -43.53
CA TYR A 712 -3.34 -23.77 -42.93
C TYR A 712 -3.64 -22.65 -41.94
N GLY A 713 -2.62 -22.03 -41.34
CA GLY A 713 -2.78 -20.96 -40.36
C GLY A 713 -3.25 -19.65 -40.98
N PHE A 714 -4.26 -19.01 -40.38
CA PHE A 714 -4.83 -17.73 -40.83
C PHE A 714 -5.34 -17.70 -42.28
N MET A 715 -5.60 -18.86 -42.88
CA MET A 715 -6.18 -18.98 -44.23
C MET A 715 -7.69 -19.21 -44.16
N PRO A 716 -8.48 -18.52 -45.01
CA PRO A 716 -9.92 -18.74 -45.04
C PRO A 716 -10.22 -20.16 -45.52
N ARG A 717 -11.23 -20.82 -44.90
CA ARG A 717 -11.69 -22.19 -45.23
C ARG A 717 -10.65 -23.30 -45.04
N LYS A 718 -9.52 -23.02 -44.40
CA LYS A 718 -8.55 -24.03 -43.95
C LYS A 718 -8.50 -24.06 -42.43
N SER A 719 -8.43 -25.25 -41.87
CA SER A 719 -8.36 -25.48 -40.43
C SER A 719 -7.23 -26.44 -40.09
N THR A 720 -6.75 -26.39 -38.85
CA THR A 720 -5.77 -27.37 -38.35
C THR A 720 -6.33 -28.79 -38.38
N THR A 721 -7.66 -28.97 -38.30
CA THR A 721 -8.32 -30.27 -38.42
C THR A 721 -8.08 -30.90 -39.79
N ASP A 722 -8.07 -30.09 -40.86
CA ASP A 722 -7.83 -30.58 -42.22
C ASP A 722 -6.40 -31.10 -42.37
N ALA A 723 -5.42 -30.39 -41.78
CA ALA A 723 -4.02 -30.84 -41.74
C ALA A 723 -3.84 -32.12 -40.91
N ILE A 724 -4.51 -32.21 -39.74
CA ILE A 724 -4.49 -33.42 -38.91
C ILE A 724 -5.13 -34.60 -39.64
N PHE A 725 -6.23 -34.37 -40.35
CA PHE A 725 -6.91 -35.39 -41.14
C PHE A 725 -6.01 -35.90 -42.28
N ALA A 726 -5.37 -35.00 -43.02
CA ALA A 726 -4.40 -35.37 -44.05
C ALA A 726 -3.24 -36.21 -43.48
N LEU A 727 -2.70 -35.82 -42.33
CA LEU A 727 -1.66 -36.59 -41.64
C LEU A 727 -2.16 -37.97 -41.20
N ARG A 728 -3.40 -38.07 -40.69
CA ARG A 728 -4.00 -39.36 -40.32
C ARG A 728 -4.17 -40.29 -41.51
N ILE A 729 -4.65 -39.80 -42.65
CA ILE A 729 -4.75 -40.60 -43.88
C ILE A 729 -3.36 -41.10 -44.32
N LEU A 730 -2.34 -40.25 -44.23
CA LEU A 730 -0.96 -40.64 -44.52
C LEU A 730 -0.49 -41.76 -43.59
N MET A 731 -0.76 -41.62 -42.29
CA MET A 731 -0.42 -42.64 -41.29
C MET A 731 -1.15 -43.97 -41.57
N GLU A 732 -2.44 -43.93 -41.90
CA GLU A 732 -3.25 -45.11 -42.24
C GLU A 732 -2.71 -45.80 -43.50
N LYS A 733 -2.48 -45.06 -44.59
CA LYS A 733 -1.97 -45.62 -45.85
C LYS A 733 -0.58 -46.26 -45.72
N TYR A 734 0.32 -45.63 -44.97
CA TYR A 734 1.67 -46.19 -44.75
C TYR A 734 1.62 -47.41 -43.85
N ARG A 735 0.72 -47.43 -42.85
CA ARG A 735 0.47 -48.59 -41.99
C ARG A 735 -0.09 -49.77 -42.79
N ASP A 736 -1.07 -49.53 -43.66
CA ASP A 736 -1.65 -50.56 -44.52
C ASP A 736 -0.62 -51.11 -45.52
N GLY A 737 0.25 -50.25 -46.04
CA GLY A 737 1.34 -50.63 -46.93
C GLY A 737 2.58 -51.21 -46.24
N GLN A 738 2.58 -51.38 -44.92
CA GLN A 738 3.73 -51.82 -44.11
C GLN A 738 5.02 -51.02 -44.41
N ARG A 739 4.90 -49.72 -44.67
CA ARG A 739 6.04 -48.81 -44.92
C ARG A 739 6.25 -47.87 -43.75
N GLU A 740 7.51 -47.52 -43.50
CA GLU A 740 7.86 -46.55 -42.46
C GLU A 740 7.50 -45.12 -42.90
N LEU A 741 6.88 -44.36 -42.00
CA LEU A 741 6.57 -42.93 -42.17
C LEU A 741 7.32 -42.14 -41.10
N HIS A 742 8.22 -41.24 -41.52
CA HIS A 742 8.93 -40.34 -40.63
C HIS A 742 8.28 -38.95 -40.66
N CYS A 743 7.84 -38.46 -39.48
CA CYS A 743 7.22 -37.14 -39.34
C CYS A 743 8.11 -36.21 -38.52
N VAL A 744 8.47 -35.05 -39.08
CA VAL A 744 9.21 -34.01 -38.36
C VAL A 744 8.25 -32.89 -37.96
N CYS A 745 8.01 -32.74 -36.66
CA CYS A 745 7.14 -31.70 -36.11
C CYS A 745 7.99 -30.62 -35.45
N VAL A 746 7.93 -29.39 -35.97
CA VAL A 746 8.68 -28.24 -35.42
C VAL A 746 7.71 -27.30 -34.69
N ASP A 747 7.93 -27.10 -33.39
CA ASP A 747 7.21 -26.10 -32.59
C ASP A 747 8.12 -24.89 -32.32
N LEU A 748 7.69 -23.70 -32.74
CA LEU A 748 8.46 -22.47 -32.60
C LEU A 748 8.06 -21.73 -31.32
N GLU A 749 8.96 -21.67 -30.33
CA GLU A 749 8.71 -20.94 -29.09
C GLU A 749 8.63 -19.43 -29.36
N LYS A 750 7.59 -18.76 -28.84
CA LYS A 750 7.47 -17.28 -28.88
C LYS A 750 7.54 -16.69 -30.30
N ALA A 751 7.09 -17.45 -31.31
CA ALA A 751 7.24 -17.12 -32.73
C ALA A 751 6.77 -15.71 -33.13
N TYR A 752 5.69 -15.18 -32.54
CA TYR A 752 5.18 -13.83 -32.82
C TYR A 752 5.85 -12.73 -31.99
N ASP A 753 6.51 -13.11 -30.91
CA ASP A 753 6.97 -12.20 -29.88
C ASP A 753 8.34 -11.61 -30.22
N ARG A 754 9.16 -12.40 -30.92
CA ARG A 754 10.55 -12.11 -31.31
C ARG A 754 10.74 -11.99 -32.82
N VAL A 755 9.68 -11.64 -33.56
CA VAL A 755 9.77 -11.48 -35.02
C VAL A 755 10.75 -10.35 -35.35
N PRO A 756 11.83 -10.61 -36.10
CA PRO A 756 12.76 -9.57 -36.50
C PRO A 756 12.08 -8.63 -37.50
N ARG A 757 12.00 -7.35 -37.15
CA ARG A 757 11.17 -6.39 -37.90
C ARG A 757 11.77 -6.09 -39.28
N GLU A 758 13.10 -6.05 -39.38
CA GLU A 758 13.79 -5.87 -40.66
C GLU A 758 13.49 -6.98 -41.68
N GLU A 759 13.33 -8.24 -41.24
CA GLU A 759 12.95 -9.34 -42.15
C GLU A 759 11.50 -9.22 -42.58
N LEU A 760 10.63 -8.69 -41.72
CA LEU A 760 9.25 -8.43 -42.08
C LEU A 760 9.18 -7.43 -43.24
N TRP A 761 9.97 -6.34 -43.17
CA TRP A 761 10.06 -5.35 -44.24
C TRP A 761 10.62 -5.96 -45.53
N TYR A 762 11.69 -6.74 -45.41
CA TYR A 762 12.30 -7.46 -46.54
C TYR A 762 11.31 -8.41 -47.22
N CYS A 763 10.62 -9.25 -46.44
CA CYS A 763 9.62 -10.19 -46.95
C CYS A 763 8.46 -9.48 -47.65
N MET A 764 7.98 -8.36 -47.09
CA MET A 764 6.93 -7.57 -47.74
C MET A 764 7.39 -7.03 -49.10
N ARG A 765 8.61 -6.48 -49.19
CA ARG A 765 9.17 -5.98 -50.46
C ARG A 765 9.39 -7.10 -51.48
N LYS A 766 9.93 -8.25 -51.04
CA LYS A 766 10.13 -9.42 -51.89
C LYS A 766 8.81 -9.97 -52.45
N SER A 767 7.72 -9.90 -51.68
CA SER A 767 6.39 -10.30 -52.13
C SER A 767 5.69 -9.25 -53.02
N GLY A 768 6.39 -8.21 -53.48
CA GLY A 768 5.83 -7.20 -54.38
C GLY A 768 4.86 -6.22 -53.72
N VAL A 769 4.88 -6.10 -52.38
CA VAL A 769 4.03 -5.14 -51.67
C VAL A 769 4.54 -3.71 -51.94
N ALA A 770 3.65 -2.82 -52.37
CA ALA A 770 3.98 -1.42 -52.60
C ALA A 770 4.59 -0.75 -51.35
N GLU A 771 5.65 0.05 -51.54
CA GLU A 771 6.43 0.64 -50.44
C GLU A 771 5.57 1.47 -49.48
N LYS A 772 4.51 2.09 -49.99
CA LYS A 772 3.54 2.84 -49.20
C LYS A 772 2.87 2.00 -48.10
N TYR A 773 2.54 0.74 -48.38
CA TYR A 773 2.02 -0.17 -47.35
C TYR A 773 3.11 -0.60 -46.37
N VAL A 774 4.36 -0.77 -46.84
CA VAL A 774 5.51 -1.08 -45.96
C VAL A 774 5.69 0.04 -44.93
N ARG A 775 5.71 1.30 -45.36
CA ARG A 775 5.84 2.47 -44.47
C ARG A 775 4.68 2.61 -43.48
N VAL A 776 3.44 2.36 -43.93
CA VAL A 776 2.27 2.33 -43.05
C VAL A 776 2.39 1.25 -41.98
N VAL A 777 2.87 0.05 -42.33
CA VAL A 777 3.08 -1.02 -41.34
C VAL A 777 4.28 -0.70 -40.44
N GLN A 778 5.36 -0.10 -40.96
CA GLN A 778 6.48 0.38 -40.14
C GLN A 778 6.01 1.39 -39.08
N ASP A 779 5.15 2.33 -39.48
CA ASP A 779 4.54 3.31 -38.59
C ASP A 779 3.77 2.63 -37.44
N MET A 780 3.06 1.51 -37.70
CA MET A 780 2.36 0.72 -36.67
C MET A 780 3.28 0.21 -35.54
N TYR A 781 4.54 -0.10 -35.87
CA TYR A 781 5.51 -0.62 -34.92
C TYR A 781 6.35 0.48 -34.27
N GLU A 782 6.52 1.62 -34.94
CA GLU A 782 7.33 2.73 -34.44
C GLU A 782 6.68 3.41 -33.21
N ARG A 783 7.49 3.69 -32.19
CA ARG A 783 7.13 4.48 -30.99
C ARG A 783 5.93 3.96 -30.19
N SER A 784 5.51 2.71 -30.36
CA SER A 784 4.39 2.15 -29.61
C SER A 784 4.70 2.10 -28.10
N ARG A 785 3.80 2.65 -27.27
CA ARG A 785 3.97 2.72 -25.81
C ARG A 785 2.94 1.84 -25.11
N THR A 786 3.42 1.05 -24.16
CA THR A 786 2.57 0.12 -23.40
C THR A 786 2.70 0.43 -21.92
N VAL A 787 1.58 0.66 -21.24
CA VAL A 787 1.56 0.98 -19.80
C VAL A 787 1.10 -0.23 -18.99
N VAL A 788 1.84 -0.51 -17.91
CA VAL A 788 1.45 -1.41 -16.81
C VAL A 788 1.01 -0.51 -15.64
N ARG A 789 -0.25 -0.58 -15.19
CA ARG A 789 -0.86 0.45 -14.30
C ARG A 789 -0.60 0.22 -12.79
N LYS A 790 -0.13 1.29 -12.09
CA LYS A 790 -0.50 1.70 -10.70
C LYS A 790 -0.10 3.18 -10.40
N ARG A 791 -0.82 3.95 -9.53
CA ARG A 791 -0.53 5.40 -9.22
C ARG A 791 -0.88 5.83 -7.76
N CYS A 792 -0.09 6.70 -7.12
CA CYS A 792 -0.47 7.37 -5.83
C CYS A 792 0.13 8.78 -5.54
N LEU A 793 1.36 9.13 -5.94
CA LEU A 793 2.00 10.40 -5.48
C LEU A 793 1.58 11.68 -6.23
N MET A 794 1.28 11.63 -7.53
CA MET A 794 0.73 12.78 -8.29
C MET A 794 -0.63 13.26 -7.75
N LEU A 795 -1.30 12.44 -6.93
CA LEU A 795 -2.61 12.77 -6.38
C LEU A 795 -2.53 13.91 -5.34
N ASN A 796 -1.39 14.10 -4.65
CA ASN A 796 -1.26 15.10 -3.59
C ASN A 796 -1.26 16.54 -4.13
N ASN A 797 -0.51 16.80 -5.21
CA ASN A 797 -0.46 18.13 -5.81
C ASN A 797 -1.80 18.53 -6.46
N VAL A 798 -2.58 17.55 -6.91
CA VAL A 798 -3.97 17.79 -7.37
C VAL A 798 -4.86 18.25 -6.22
N VAL A 799 -4.69 17.69 -5.01
CA VAL A 799 -5.42 18.12 -3.81
C VAL A 799 -5.12 19.59 -3.48
N ALA A 800 -3.85 20.01 -3.59
CA ALA A 800 -3.44 21.41 -3.37
C ALA A 800 -4.13 22.38 -4.35
N ILE A 801 -4.11 22.06 -5.65
CA ILE A 801 -4.72 22.90 -6.70
C ILE A 801 -6.23 23.01 -6.50
N CYS A 802 -6.91 21.90 -6.18
CA CYS A 802 -8.35 21.91 -5.89
C CYS A 802 -8.69 22.82 -4.68
N GLY A 803 -7.87 22.79 -3.62
CA GLY A 803 -8.07 23.64 -2.45
C GLY A 803 -7.98 25.14 -2.78
N ALA A 804 -7.00 25.53 -3.61
CA ALA A 804 -6.81 26.91 -4.02
C ALA A 804 -7.96 27.43 -4.91
N VAL A 805 -8.41 26.63 -5.88
CA VAL A 805 -9.54 27.00 -6.76
C VAL A 805 -10.82 27.26 -5.97
N LEU A 806 -11.10 26.45 -4.94
CA LEU A 806 -12.25 26.66 -4.06
C LEU A 806 -12.18 28.00 -3.31
N MET A 807 -10.99 28.41 -2.85
CA MET A 807 -10.83 29.69 -2.15
C MET A 807 -11.00 30.88 -3.09
N VAL A 808 -10.52 30.80 -4.35
CA VAL A 808 -10.70 31.87 -5.35
C VAL A 808 -12.18 32.09 -5.69
N LEU A 809 -12.90 31.00 -5.92
CA LEU A 809 -14.32 31.06 -6.30
C LEU A 809 -15.24 31.50 -5.17
N SER A 810 -14.74 31.59 -3.92
CA SER A 810 -15.55 31.92 -2.74
C SER A 810 -16.19 33.32 -2.79
N LYS A 811 -15.45 34.33 -3.30
CA LYS A 811 -15.97 35.71 -3.46
C LYS A 811 -17.04 35.75 -4.54
N THR A 812 -16.79 35.13 -5.70
CA THR A 812 -17.77 35.05 -6.81
C THR A 812 -19.05 34.31 -6.40
N ALA A 813 -18.92 33.23 -5.63
CA ALA A 813 -20.03 32.41 -5.17
C ALA A 813 -20.70 32.93 -3.89
N ARG A 814 -20.21 34.03 -3.29
CA ARG A 814 -20.64 34.56 -1.99
C ARG A 814 -20.79 33.44 -0.94
N SER A 815 -19.73 32.68 -0.73
CA SER A 815 -19.75 31.49 0.13
C SER A 815 -18.48 31.41 0.96
N PHE A 816 -18.59 31.72 2.25
CA PHE A 816 -17.49 31.55 3.20
C PHE A 816 -17.21 30.05 3.49
N GLU A 817 -18.19 29.17 3.24
CA GLU A 817 -18.04 27.72 3.38
C GLU A 817 -17.03 27.14 2.38
N MET A 818 -16.92 27.74 1.19
CA MET A 818 -15.89 27.38 0.21
C MET A 818 -14.47 27.71 0.70
N ILE A 819 -14.32 28.77 1.50
CA ILE A 819 -13.05 29.10 2.16
C ILE A 819 -12.71 28.02 3.19
N MET A 820 -13.67 27.60 4.01
CA MET A 820 -13.50 26.52 4.98
C MET A 820 -13.10 25.20 4.30
N ALA A 821 -13.79 24.83 3.21
CA ALA A 821 -13.49 23.62 2.44
C ALA A 821 -12.11 23.69 1.78
N GLY A 822 -11.77 24.83 1.17
CA GLY A 822 -10.45 25.07 0.58
C GLY A 822 -9.33 24.98 1.61
N ARG A 823 -9.51 25.60 2.79
CA ARG A 823 -8.59 25.53 3.93
C ARG A 823 -8.37 24.10 4.43
N PHE A 824 -9.45 23.32 4.55
CA PHE A 824 -9.37 21.93 4.96
C PHE A 824 -8.58 21.06 3.96
N ILE A 825 -8.92 21.17 2.68
CA ILE A 825 -8.26 20.43 1.59
C ILE A 825 -6.79 20.79 1.50
N TYR A 826 -6.47 22.08 1.60
CA TYR A 826 -5.10 22.55 1.60
C TYR A 826 -4.32 22.12 2.85
N GLY A 827 -4.99 22.08 4.01
CA GLY A 827 -4.43 21.50 5.23
C GLY A 827 -3.98 20.06 5.03
N ILE A 828 -4.77 19.21 4.37
CA ILE A 828 -4.37 17.82 4.07
C ILE A 828 -3.09 17.78 3.25
N ASN A 829 -2.99 18.61 2.21
CA ASN A 829 -1.77 18.73 1.42
C ASN A 829 -0.58 19.19 2.28
N ALA A 830 -0.73 20.26 3.06
CA ALA A 830 0.33 20.79 3.91
C ALA A 830 0.83 19.77 4.95
N GLY A 831 -0.07 18.97 5.55
CA GLY A 831 0.29 17.91 6.49
C GLY A 831 1.11 16.77 5.85
N VAL A 832 0.75 16.37 4.62
CA VAL A 832 1.51 15.37 3.85
C VAL A 832 2.84 15.93 3.39
N SER A 833 2.83 17.13 2.81
CA SER A 833 4.01 17.78 2.26
C SER A 833 5.05 18.12 3.32
N LEU A 834 4.66 18.61 4.50
CA LEU A 834 5.59 18.90 5.60
C LEU A 834 6.37 17.65 6.06
N THR A 835 5.67 16.52 6.15
CA THR A 835 6.26 15.24 6.55
C THR A 835 7.17 14.67 5.46
N ALA A 836 6.67 14.63 4.22
CA ALA A 836 7.38 14.03 3.09
C ALA A 836 8.63 14.84 2.69
N HIS A 837 8.51 16.18 2.69
CA HIS A 837 9.59 17.10 2.39
C HIS A 837 10.75 16.97 3.37
N THR A 838 10.46 17.04 4.67
CA THR A 838 11.49 16.98 5.71
C THR A 838 12.23 15.63 5.69
N MET A 839 11.50 14.53 5.48
CA MET A 839 12.11 13.20 5.37
C MET A 839 12.99 13.07 4.13
N TYR A 840 12.53 13.57 2.98
CA TYR A 840 13.27 13.50 1.73
C TYR A 840 14.59 14.28 1.77
N ILE A 841 14.53 15.54 2.21
CA ILE A 841 15.71 16.40 2.29
C ILE A 841 16.78 15.80 3.24
N LEU A 842 16.36 15.30 4.41
CA LEU A 842 17.29 14.71 5.38
C LEU A 842 17.92 13.41 4.87
N ASP A 843 17.19 12.64 4.06
CA ASP A 843 17.71 11.43 3.45
C ASP A 843 18.67 11.71 2.28
N CYS A 844 18.49 12.84 1.59
CA CYS A 844 19.36 13.30 0.50
C CYS A 844 20.62 14.04 1.01
N ALA A 845 20.61 14.55 2.25
CA ALA A 845 21.70 15.35 2.80
C ALA A 845 22.91 14.50 3.26
N PRO A 846 24.15 14.93 2.97
CA PRO A 846 25.36 14.28 3.50
C PRO A 846 25.51 14.63 4.99
N LYS A 847 26.23 13.80 5.74
CA LYS A 847 26.35 13.94 7.21
C LYS A 847 26.82 15.32 7.66
N ASN A 848 27.82 15.86 6.98
CA ASN A 848 28.46 17.15 7.27
C ASN A 848 27.60 18.38 6.92
N LEU A 849 26.55 18.21 6.11
CA LEU A 849 25.62 19.28 5.73
C LEU A 849 24.19 19.02 6.24
N ARG A 850 23.96 17.92 6.98
CA ARG A 850 22.61 17.46 7.35
C ARG A 850 21.88 18.48 8.22
N GLY A 851 22.57 19.16 9.14
CA GLY A 851 21.98 20.20 9.98
C GLY A 851 21.62 21.45 9.17
N MET A 852 22.52 21.94 8.31
CA MET A 852 22.25 23.09 7.44
C MET A 852 21.11 22.81 6.45
N VAL A 853 21.14 21.66 5.79
CA VAL A 853 20.11 21.23 4.84
C VAL A 853 18.78 20.97 5.56
N GLY A 854 18.80 20.43 6.78
CA GLY A 854 17.61 20.32 7.63
C GLY A 854 17.04 21.69 8.03
N ALA A 855 17.87 22.66 8.41
CA ALA A 855 17.44 24.00 8.80
C ALA A 855 16.76 24.79 7.66
N SER A 856 16.99 24.37 6.39
CA SER A 856 16.26 24.92 5.24
C SER A 856 14.74 24.74 5.38
N VAL A 857 14.26 23.68 6.04
CA VAL A 857 12.84 23.45 6.32
C VAL A 857 12.23 24.64 7.04
N GLY A 858 12.84 25.09 8.15
CA GLY A 858 12.40 26.26 8.91
C GLY A 858 12.58 27.57 8.15
N SER A 859 13.62 27.68 7.34
CA SER A 859 13.86 28.84 6.48
C SER A 859 12.74 29.02 5.44
N PHE A 860 12.28 27.94 4.80
CA PHE A 860 11.16 28.01 3.85
C PHE A 860 9.82 28.24 4.54
N VAL A 861 9.59 27.71 5.75
CA VAL A 861 8.40 28.07 6.54
C VAL A 861 8.38 29.58 6.81
N SER A 862 9.52 30.13 7.24
CA SER A 862 9.69 31.56 7.51
C SER A 862 9.51 32.41 6.26
N LEU A 863 10.08 31.98 5.14
CA LEU A 863 9.90 32.61 3.84
C LEU A 863 8.42 32.63 3.42
N GLY A 864 7.71 31.53 3.63
CA GLY A 864 6.27 31.44 3.38
C GLY A 864 5.48 32.46 4.21
N LYS A 865 5.79 32.58 5.51
CA LYS A 865 5.14 33.57 6.38
C LYS A 865 5.39 35.00 5.92
N PHE A 866 6.65 35.32 5.62
CA PHE A 866 7.03 36.62 5.09
C PHE A 866 6.29 36.95 3.79
N PHE A 867 6.24 36.02 2.83
CA PHE A 867 5.50 36.22 1.57
C PHE A 867 3.99 36.37 1.79
N GLY A 868 3.40 35.65 2.75
CA GLY A 868 1.99 35.81 3.09
C GLY A 868 1.68 37.19 3.66
N GLN A 869 2.58 37.75 4.49
CA GLN A 869 2.47 39.12 5.01
C GLN A 869 2.74 40.18 3.94
N LEU A 870 3.77 39.98 3.11
CA LEU A 870 4.17 40.90 2.03
C LEU A 870 3.07 41.02 0.98
N LEU A 871 2.56 39.90 0.45
CA LEU A 871 1.48 39.92 -0.52
C LEU A 871 0.16 40.42 0.11
N GLY A 872 0.02 40.27 1.43
CA GLY A 872 -1.14 40.72 2.19
C GLY A 872 -1.19 42.22 2.46
N ILE A 873 -0.16 43.01 2.12
CA ILE A 873 -0.24 44.47 2.28
C ILE A 873 -1.22 45.04 1.23
N SER A 874 -1.95 46.09 1.61
CA SER A 874 -2.91 46.80 0.76
C SER A 874 -2.36 47.27 -0.58
N GLU A 875 -1.06 47.56 -0.66
CA GLU A 875 -0.37 48.03 -1.86
C GLU A 875 -0.19 46.91 -2.91
N ILE A 876 -0.38 45.63 -2.53
CA ILE A 876 -0.16 44.47 -3.39
C ILE A 876 -1.46 43.70 -3.65
N LEU A 877 -1.88 42.79 -2.76
CA LEU A 877 -3.08 41.96 -2.93
C LEU A 877 -4.01 42.03 -1.71
N GLY A 878 -3.66 42.81 -0.67
CA GLY A 878 -4.44 42.99 0.56
C GLY A 878 -5.62 43.94 0.43
N THR A 879 -6.21 44.08 -0.75
CA THR A 879 -7.39 44.93 -1.01
C THR A 879 -8.66 44.09 -1.02
N GLU A 880 -9.82 44.76 -0.89
CA GLU A 880 -11.13 44.12 -0.94
C GLU A 880 -11.34 43.30 -2.25
N ASP A 881 -10.77 43.76 -3.37
CA ASP A 881 -10.90 43.10 -4.66
C ASP A 881 -9.93 41.95 -4.91
N LEU A 882 -8.71 42.05 -4.36
CA LEU A 882 -7.62 41.16 -4.74
C LEU A 882 -7.33 40.04 -3.72
N TRP A 883 -7.94 40.06 -2.54
CA TRP A 883 -7.68 39.03 -1.51
C TRP A 883 -7.99 37.58 -1.94
N PRO A 884 -8.92 37.25 -2.87
CA PRO A 884 -9.07 35.87 -3.34
C PRO A 884 -7.85 35.40 -4.13
N PHE A 885 -7.19 36.29 -4.88
CA PHE A 885 -5.97 36.01 -5.62
C PHE A 885 -4.76 35.85 -4.70
N LEU A 886 -4.73 36.57 -3.57
CA LEU A 886 -3.78 36.33 -2.49
C LEU A 886 -3.83 34.86 -2.02
N LEU A 887 -5.04 34.31 -1.83
CA LEU A 887 -5.20 32.89 -1.47
C LEU A 887 -4.84 31.92 -2.62
N ALA A 888 -4.92 32.37 -3.88
CA ALA A 888 -4.61 31.59 -5.07
C ALA A 888 -3.11 31.37 -5.30
N PHE A 889 -2.26 32.23 -4.74
CA PHE A 889 -0.80 32.19 -4.93
C PHE A 889 -0.20 30.81 -4.59
N SER A 890 -0.80 30.09 -3.64
CA SER A 890 -0.35 28.76 -3.28
C SER A 890 -0.52 27.70 -4.40
N ALA A 891 -1.46 27.89 -5.33
CA ALA A 891 -1.62 27.03 -6.51
C ALA A 891 -0.41 27.10 -7.45
N LEU A 892 0.18 28.29 -7.60
CA LEU A 892 1.36 28.52 -8.44
C LEU A 892 2.55 27.71 -7.94
N THR A 893 2.79 27.73 -6.62
CA THR A 893 3.86 26.95 -6.01
C THR A 893 3.62 25.44 -6.11
N GLY A 894 2.37 24.99 -6.03
CA GLY A 894 2.00 23.57 -6.23
C GLY A 894 2.19 23.09 -7.67
N LEU A 895 1.91 23.96 -8.66
CA LEU A 895 2.16 23.68 -10.08
C LEU A 895 3.67 23.61 -10.37
N LEU A 896 4.45 24.56 -9.84
CA LEU A 896 5.91 24.57 -9.95
C LEU A 896 6.50 23.27 -9.39
N GLN A 897 6.07 22.84 -8.21
CA GLN A 897 6.51 21.58 -7.62
C GLN A 897 6.13 20.36 -8.47
N LEU A 898 4.92 20.33 -9.04
CA LEU A 898 4.47 19.22 -9.90
C LEU A 898 5.38 19.06 -11.14
N VAL A 899 5.79 20.16 -11.75
CA VAL A 899 6.68 20.15 -12.92
C VAL A 899 8.11 19.80 -12.50
N CYS A 900 8.61 20.39 -11.41
CA CYS A 900 10.01 20.21 -11.01
C CYS A 900 10.30 18.84 -10.37
N LEU A 901 9.34 18.23 -9.65
CA LEU A 901 9.51 16.89 -9.05
C LEU A 901 9.83 15.82 -10.11
N TYR A 902 9.41 16.01 -11.36
CA TYR A 902 9.75 15.12 -12.47
C TYR A 902 11.27 14.98 -12.68
N PHE A 903 12.03 16.04 -12.40
CA PHE A 903 13.47 16.12 -12.68
C PHE A 903 14.35 15.74 -11.48
N LEU A 904 13.78 15.48 -10.30
CA LEU A 904 14.55 15.23 -9.07
C LEU A 904 14.79 13.73 -8.82
N PRO A 905 15.98 13.31 -8.34
CA PRO A 905 16.27 11.90 -8.05
C PRO A 905 15.53 11.38 -6.81
N GLU A 906 15.25 10.08 -6.75
CA GLU A 906 14.66 9.48 -5.55
C GLU A 906 15.64 9.42 -4.37
N SER A 907 15.13 9.42 -3.13
CA SER A 907 15.95 9.34 -1.92
C SER A 907 16.93 8.14 -1.97
N PRO A 908 18.26 8.37 -1.87
CA PRO A 908 19.25 7.29 -1.91
C PRO A 908 19.06 6.26 -0.80
N ARG A 909 18.74 6.72 0.41
CA ARG A 909 18.44 5.86 1.56
C ARG A 909 17.18 5.04 1.31
N PHE A 910 16.13 5.64 0.76
CA PHE A 910 14.93 4.89 0.40
C PHE A 910 15.23 3.79 -0.64
N LEU A 911 16.01 4.11 -1.67
CA LEU A 911 16.43 3.15 -2.71
C LEU A 911 17.22 1.97 -2.13
N LEU A 912 18.15 2.22 -1.20
CA LEU A 912 18.99 1.18 -0.62
C LEU A 912 18.28 0.37 0.48
N PHE A 913 17.57 1.02 1.41
CA PHE A 913 16.97 0.37 2.58
C PHE A 913 15.59 -0.25 2.28
N THR A 914 14.78 0.40 1.44
CA THR A 914 13.40 -0.06 1.14
C THR A 914 13.33 -0.85 -0.16
N ARG A 915 13.98 -0.37 -1.24
CA ARG A 915 13.98 -1.07 -2.55
C ARG A 915 15.13 -2.05 -2.75
N GLY A 916 16.17 -1.99 -1.90
CA GLY A 916 17.33 -2.88 -1.97
C GLY A 916 18.25 -2.66 -3.16
N ASP A 917 18.07 -1.59 -3.94
CA ASP A 917 18.74 -1.34 -5.21
C ASP A 917 19.99 -0.48 -5.02
N LYS A 918 21.16 -1.14 -4.93
CA LYS A 918 22.45 -0.47 -4.78
C LYS A 918 22.79 0.41 -6.00
N SER A 919 22.49 -0.08 -7.21
CA SER A 919 22.83 0.62 -8.45
C SER A 919 22.07 1.93 -8.64
N ALA A 920 20.77 1.93 -8.32
CA ALA A 920 19.95 3.14 -8.35
C ALA A 920 20.34 4.11 -7.23
N CYS A 921 20.72 3.60 -6.05
CA CYS A 921 21.25 4.41 -4.95
C CYS A 921 22.53 5.16 -5.38
N GLU A 922 23.49 4.46 -5.97
CA GLU A 922 24.72 5.07 -6.49
C GLU A 922 24.43 6.10 -7.60
N LYS A 923 23.48 5.81 -8.50
CA LYS A 923 23.06 6.77 -9.55
C LYS A 923 22.45 8.04 -8.93
N ALA A 924 21.59 7.89 -7.92
CA ALA A 924 21.00 9.03 -7.21
C ALA A 924 22.05 9.83 -6.44
N LEU A 925 23.02 9.17 -5.79
CA LEU A 925 24.13 9.85 -5.11
C LEU A 925 25.04 10.60 -6.08
N ARG A 926 25.38 10.01 -7.24
CA ARG A 926 26.13 10.69 -8.31
C ARG A 926 25.40 11.94 -8.79
N GLN A 927 24.08 11.88 -8.96
CA GLN A 927 23.28 13.04 -9.35
C GLN A 927 23.23 14.12 -8.26
N LEU A 928 23.12 13.74 -6.98
CA LEU A 928 23.00 14.69 -5.86
C LEU A 928 24.34 15.35 -5.48
N ARG A 929 25.45 14.64 -5.58
CA ARG A 929 26.79 15.08 -5.14
C ARG A 929 27.68 15.59 -6.26
N GLY A 930 27.36 15.24 -7.51
CA GLY A 930 28.23 15.48 -8.66
C GLY A 930 29.22 14.33 -8.89
N SER A 931 29.71 14.21 -10.12
CA SER A 931 30.54 13.08 -10.60
C SER A 931 31.94 13.00 -9.98
N HIS A 932 32.42 14.07 -9.35
CA HIS A 932 33.81 14.21 -8.87
C HIS A 932 33.98 13.93 -7.37
N VAL A 933 32.90 13.66 -6.63
CA VAL A 933 32.94 13.45 -5.18
C VAL A 933 32.88 11.95 -4.89
N ASP A 934 33.85 11.42 -4.15
CA ASP A 934 33.83 10.02 -3.71
C ASP A 934 32.78 9.82 -2.61
N PHE A 935 31.79 8.97 -2.90
CA PHE A 935 30.69 8.61 -1.99
C PHE A 935 30.74 7.12 -1.58
N THR A 936 31.83 6.42 -1.86
CA THR A 936 31.98 4.99 -1.50
C THR A 936 31.90 4.76 0.01
N SER A 937 32.50 5.65 0.81
CA SER A 937 32.41 5.60 2.27
C SER A 937 30.96 5.74 2.77
N ASP A 938 30.19 6.69 2.23
CA ASP A 938 28.76 6.87 2.55
C ASP A 938 27.94 5.62 2.21
N VAL A 939 28.21 4.99 1.05
CA VAL A 939 27.53 3.75 0.62
C VAL A 939 27.90 2.57 1.52
N GLN A 940 29.17 2.41 1.87
CA GLN A 940 29.64 1.35 2.77
C GLN A 940 29.00 1.49 4.16
N GLU A 941 28.91 2.71 4.68
CA GLU A 941 28.26 2.94 5.96
C GLU A 941 26.75 2.67 5.90
N MET A 942 26.07 3.11 4.84
CA MET A 942 24.64 2.80 4.65
C MET A 942 24.39 1.29 4.52
N LEU A 943 25.35 0.53 3.94
CA LEU A 943 25.33 -0.93 3.91
C LEU A 943 25.58 -1.56 5.28
N ALA A 944 26.51 -1.02 6.08
CA ALA A 944 26.75 -1.45 7.46
C ALA A 944 25.53 -1.18 8.36
N GLU A 945 24.88 -0.03 8.19
CA GLU A 945 23.62 0.31 8.85
C GLU A 945 22.52 -0.68 8.43
N ARG A 946 22.40 -1.01 7.13
CA ARG A 946 21.46 -2.03 6.63
C ARG A 946 21.76 -3.42 7.21
N ALA A 947 23.02 -3.80 7.35
CA ALA A 947 23.43 -5.07 7.95
C ALA A 947 23.03 -5.16 9.43
N SER A 948 23.21 -4.08 10.19
CA SER A 948 22.78 -4.00 11.60
C SER A 948 21.25 -4.04 11.80
N LEU A 949 20.48 -3.69 10.74
CA LEU A 949 19.02 -3.58 10.74
C LEU A 949 18.30 -4.80 10.12
N GLN A 950 19.00 -5.85 9.70
CA GLN A 950 18.47 -7.02 8.94
C GLN A 950 17.27 -7.76 9.58
N SER A 951 16.84 -7.42 10.81
CA SER A 951 15.71 -8.05 11.51
C SER A 951 14.54 -7.11 11.83
N VAL A 952 14.59 -5.82 11.45
CA VAL A 952 13.67 -4.81 12.01
C VAL A 952 12.71 -4.25 10.97
N ARG A 953 11.47 -4.73 11.05
CA ARG A 953 10.27 -4.19 10.39
C ARG A 953 10.14 -2.68 10.64
N ASN A 954 9.65 -1.91 9.65
CA ASN A 954 9.22 -0.53 9.88
C ASN A 954 8.15 -0.51 10.99
N HIS A 955 8.39 0.25 12.05
CA HIS A 955 7.50 0.27 13.21
C HIS A 955 6.25 1.09 12.89
N SER A 956 5.13 0.74 13.50
CA SER A 956 3.96 1.62 13.49
C SER A 956 4.09 2.74 14.53
N VAL A 957 3.31 3.81 14.40
CA VAL A 957 3.21 4.88 15.41
C VAL A 957 2.89 4.32 16.79
N LEU A 958 1.97 3.34 16.88
CA LEU A 958 1.63 2.69 18.15
C LEU A 958 2.82 1.92 18.75
N GLU A 959 3.65 1.32 17.90
CA GLU A 959 4.84 0.59 18.35
C GLU A 959 5.95 1.53 18.82
N LEU A 960 6.10 2.69 18.17
CA LEU A 960 6.97 3.77 18.64
C LEU A 960 6.55 4.22 20.05
N LEU A 961 5.26 4.50 20.25
CA LEU A 961 4.72 4.92 21.55
C LEU A 961 4.94 3.89 22.67
N LEU A 962 4.97 2.60 22.32
CA LEU A 962 5.13 1.50 23.30
C LEU A 962 6.59 1.03 23.46
N ALA A 963 7.53 1.47 22.62
CA ALA A 963 8.88 0.90 22.58
C ALA A 963 9.77 1.37 23.74
N ARG A 964 10.22 0.43 24.59
CA ARG A 964 11.11 0.71 25.74
C ARG A 964 12.46 1.32 25.40
N SER A 965 13.03 0.88 24.28
CA SER A 965 14.38 1.24 23.85
C SER A 965 14.52 2.69 23.43
N VAL A 966 13.42 3.29 22.94
CA VAL A 966 13.42 4.64 22.35
C VAL A 966 12.57 5.65 23.11
N ARG A 967 12.20 5.34 24.36
CA ARG A 967 11.30 6.18 25.19
C ARG A 967 11.82 7.59 25.38
N TRP A 968 13.11 7.73 25.65
CA TRP A 968 13.73 9.03 25.86
C TRP A 968 13.83 9.86 24.58
N GLN A 969 14.04 9.21 23.43
CA GLN A 969 13.93 9.85 22.11
C GLN A 969 12.48 10.30 21.84
N LEU A 970 11.49 9.49 22.22
CA LEU A 970 10.07 9.85 22.08
C LEU A 970 9.65 10.99 23.01
N PHE A 971 10.05 10.95 24.29
CA PHE A 971 9.79 12.04 25.24
C PHE A 971 10.43 13.34 24.77
N THR A 972 11.62 13.25 24.17
CA THR A 972 12.27 14.40 23.55
C THR A 972 11.40 15.00 22.45
N ILE A 973 10.87 14.21 21.50
CA ILE A 973 9.91 14.73 20.50
C ILE A 973 8.66 15.32 21.15
N LEU A 974 8.05 14.60 22.09
CA LEU A 974 6.79 15.02 22.71
C LEU A 974 6.95 16.38 23.39
N ILE A 975 7.97 16.53 24.22
CA ILE A 975 8.21 17.75 25.00
C ILE A 975 8.65 18.89 24.08
N THR A 976 9.59 18.65 23.17
CA THR A 976 10.08 19.71 22.26
C THR A 976 9.00 20.23 21.33
N PHE A 977 8.13 19.38 20.77
CA PHE A 977 7.03 19.84 19.91
C PHE A 977 5.89 20.51 20.68
N VAL A 978 5.56 20.04 21.89
CA VAL A 978 4.55 20.70 22.73
C VAL A 978 5.04 22.07 23.19
N THR A 979 6.29 22.17 23.67
CA THR A 979 6.89 23.44 24.09
C THR A 979 7.12 24.39 22.92
N LEU A 980 7.44 23.88 21.72
CA LEU A 980 7.51 24.71 20.51
C LEU A 980 6.18 25.39 20.20
N GLN A 981 5.05 24.72 20.44
CA GLN A 981 3.72 25.28 20.21
C GLN A 981 3.29 26.21 21.36
N LEU A 982 3.58 25.83 22.60
CA LEU A 982 3.23 26.59 23.82
C LEU A 982 4.26 27.66 24.19
N CYS A 983 5.23 27.97 23.33
CA CYS A 983 6.17 29.05 23.59
C CYS A 983 5.57 30.45 23.38
N GLY A 984 4.38 30.55 22.79
CA GLY A 984 3.66 31.82 22.56
C GLY A 984 3.83 32.42 21.17
N ILE A 985 4.71 31.88 20.32
CA ILE A 985 4.97 32.45 18.99
C ILE A 985 3.75 32.43 18.05
N ASN A 986 2.95 31.36 18.07
CA ASN A 986 1.77 31.25 17.20
C ASN A 986 0.64 32.18 17.65
N ALA A 987 0.60 32.54 18.94
CA ALA A 987 -0.31 33.55 19.44
C ALA A 987 0.07 34.94 18.88
N ILE A 988 1.37 35.27 18.88
CA ILE A 988 1.88 36.50 18.27
C ILE A 988 1.58 36.54 16.76
N TYR A 989 1.69 35.43 16.03
CA TYR A 989 1.41 35.44 14.58
C TYR A 989 -0.07 35.44 14.21
N LEU A 990 -0.90 34.65 14.91
CA LEU A 990 -2.34 34.58 14.62
C LEU A 990 -3.07 35.87 15.04
N TYR A 991 -2.56 36.57 16.05
CA TYR A 991 -3.14 37.77 16.65
C TYR A 991 -2.19 38.97 16.64
N ALA A 992 -1.26 39.04 15.67
CA ALA A 992 -0.21 40.06 15.60
C ALA A 992 -0.77 41.48 15.72
N SER A 993 -1.83 41.77 14.97
CA SER A 993 -2.49 43.06 14.96
C SER A 993 -3.08 43.44 16.33
N ASP A 994 -3.60 42.46 17.07
CA ASP A 994 -4.21 42.69 18.38
C ASP A 994 -3.12 42.85 19.47
N VAL A 995 -2.05 42.05 19.41
CA VAL A 995 -0.92 42.13 20.36
C VAL A 995 -0.19 43.46 20.25
N PHE A 996 0.12 43.93 19.03
CA PHE A 996 0.78 45.23 18.84
C PHE A 996 -0.15 46.41 19.14
N ARG A 997 -1.47 46.27 18.93
CA ARG A 997 -2.44 47.28 19.34
C ARG A 997 -2.54 47.36 20.86
N ALA A 998 -2.56 46.22 21.56
CA ALA A 998 -2.54 46.15 23.02
C ALA A 998 -1.23 46.70 23.61
N ALA A 999 -0.11 46.57 22.88
CA ALA A 999 1.17 47.19 23.23
C ALA A 999 1.24 48.70 22.95
N GLY A 1000 0.16 49.34 22.47
CA GLY A 1000 0.09 50.78 22.25
C GLY A 1000 0.61 51.29 20.89
N ILE A 1001 0.80 50.41 19.90
CA ILE A 1001 1.30 50.81 18.57
C ILE A 1001 0.16 51.38 17.69
N PRO A 1002 0.35 52.53 17.02
CA PRO A 1002 -0.66 53.12 16.13
C PRO A 1002 -1.07 52.21 14.97
N ALA A 1003 -2.37 52.21 14.64
CA ALA A 1003 -2.96 51.32 13.64
C ALA A 1003 -2.40 51.48 12.21
N HIS A 1004 -1.88 52.66 11.85
CA HIS A 1004 -1.32 52.91 10.51
C HIS A 1004 0.04 52.24 10.29
N ILE A 1005 0.85 52.05 11.35
CA ILE A 1005 2.17 51.42 11.28
C ILE A 1005 2.08 49.89 11.42
N LEU A 1006 0.98 49.40 12.00
CA LEU A 1006 0.75 48.00 12.36
C LEU A 1006 1.04 46.99 11.23
N ARG A 1007 0.69 47.34 9.99
CA ARG A 1007 0.92 46.50 8.80
C ARG A 1007 2.42 46.33 8.47
N TYR A 1008 3.20 47.39 8.61
CA TYR A 1008 4.65 47.38 8.39
C TYR A 1008 5.40 46.73 9.54
N VAL A 1009 4.94 46.92 10.78
CA VAL A 1009 5.48 46.20 11.95
C VAL A 1009 5.27 44.70 11.79
N THR A 1010 4.08 44.29 11.36
CA THR A 1010 3.76 42.87 11.11
C THR A 1010 4.63 42.30 10.00
N LEU A 1011 4.84 43.02 8.89
CA LEU A 1011 5.80 42.62 7.84
C LEU A 1011 7.22 42.47 8.40
N GLY A 1012 7.65 43.39 9.25
CA GLY A 1012 8.94 43.35 9.92
C GLY A 1012 9.14 42.06 10.70
N THR A 1013 8.10 41.56 11.39
CA THR A 1013 8.21 40.31 12.15
C THR A 1013 8.55 39.11 11.26
N GLY A 1014 7.92 38.98 10.08
CA GLY A 1014 8.23 37.92 9.12
C GLY A 1014 9.61 38.06 8.47
N LEU A 1015 10.04 39.29 8.15
CA LEU A 1015 11.38 39.55 7.60
C LEU A 1015 12.48 39.20 8.61
N CYS A 1016 12.24 39.54 9.88
CA CYS A 1016 13.12 39.23 10.98
C CYS A 1016 13.25 37.71 11.21
N GLU A 1017 12.12 36.99 11.22
CA GLU A 1017 12.10 35.52 11.32
C GLU A 1017 12.85 34.86 10.14
N PHE A 1018 12.57 35.28 8.91
CA PHE A 1018 13.25 34.74 7.73
C PHE A 1018 14.76 34.97 7.77
N SER A 1019 15.19 36.20 8.05
CA SER A 1019 16.62 36.54 8.13
C SER A 1019 17.32 35.73 9.21
N THR A 1020 16.69 35.60 10.39
CA THR A 1020 17.23 34.82 11.50
C THR A 1020 17.28 33.32 11.19
N ALA A 1021 16.27 32.78 10.49
CA ALA A 1021 16.25 31.38 10.10
C ALA A 1021 17.39 31.03 9.12
N VAL A 1022 17.69 31.93 8.17
CA VAL A 1022 18.84 31.78 7.27
C VAL A 1022 20.16 31.80 8.04
N VAL A 1023 20.33 32.77 8.94
CA VAL A 1023 21.53 32.86 9.81
C VAL A 1023 21.67 31.61 10.69
N CYS A 1024 20.57 31.12 11.28
CA CYS A 1024 20.55 29.89 12.06
C CYS A 1024 21.05 28.70 11.23
N GLY A 1025 20.59 28.56 9.99
CA GLY A 1025 21.03 27.49 9.09
C GLY A 1025 22.54 27.52 8.79
N LEU A 1026 23.16 28.68 8.76
CA LEU A 1026 24.61 28.84 8.55
C LEU A 1026 25.43 28.54 9.82
N VAL A 1027 24.88 28.87 10.99
CA VAL A 1027 25.56 28.74 12.29
C VAL A 1027 25.39 27.34 12.91
N ILE A 1028 24.33 26.60 12.55
CA ILE A 1028 23.95 25.33 13.17
C ILE A 1028 25.08 24.28 13.18
N GLU A 1029 25.87 24.21 12.11
CA GLU A 1029 26.97 23.24 11.97
C GLU A 1029 28.21 23.60 12.80
N HIS A 1030 28.32 24.85 13.26
CA HIS A 1030 29.46 25.31 14.07
C HIS A 1030 29.19 25.23 15.57
N THR A 1031 28.01 25.69 15.99
CA THR A 1031 27.67 25.87 17.41
C THR A 1031 27.09 24.60 18.04
N GLY A 1032 26.55 23.69 17.24
CA GLY A 1032 25.85 22.50 17.73
C GLY A 1032 24.38 22.78 18.07
N LYS A 1033 23.52 21.77 17.89
CA LYS A 1033 22.07 21.92 17.95
C LYS A 1033 21.55 22.05 19.37
N LYS A 1034 22.16 21.32 20.31
CA LYS A 1034 21.78 21.39 21.73
C LYS A 1034 22.01 22.80 22.29
N SER A 1035 23.18 23.37 22.00
CA SER A 1035 23.56 24.70 22.49
C SER A 1035 22.61 25.79 21.97
N LEU A 1036 22.28 25.74 20.67
CA LEU A 1036 21.34 26.68 20.05
C LEU A 1036 19.93 26.60 20.65
N MET A 1037 19.40 25.38 20.86
CA MET A 1037 18.08 25.22 21.47
C MET A 1037 18.01 25.76 22.90
N VAL A 1038 19.02 25.49 23.74
CA VAL A 1038 19.03 25.97 25.13
C VAL A 1038 19.13 27.50 25.16
N ARG A 1039 20.05 28.09 24.38
CA ARG A 1039 20.21 29.55 24.31
C ARG A 1039 18.94 30.24 23.82
N GLY A 1040 18.27 29.68 22.81
CA GLY A 1040 17.00 30.19 22.28
C GLY A 1040 15.91 30.22 23.35
N TYR A 1041 15.63 29.08 24.01
CA TYR A 1041 14.59 29.02 25.06
C TYR A 1041 14.93 29.87 26.30
N ALA A 1042 16.21 29.95 26.70
CA ALA A 1042 16.62 30.81 27.80
C ALA A 1042 16.43 32.30 27.47
N SER A 1043 16.83 32.72 26.26
CA SER A 1043 16.63 34.09 25.80
C SER A 1043 15.14 34.44 25.68
N MET A 1044 14.30 33.54 25.16
CA MET A 1044 12.85 33.74 25.12
C MET A 1044 12.26 33.91 26.52
N SER A 1045 12.72 33.15 27.51
CA SER A 1045 12.25 33.25 28.89
C SER A 1045 12.55 34.62 29.50
N VAL A 1046 13.78 35.11 29.35
CA VAL A 1046 14.17 36.46 29.79
C VAL A 1046 13.34 37.52 29.09
N THR A 1047 13.17 37.38 27.76
CA THR A 1047 12.42 38.36 26.96
C THR A 1047 10.95 38.42 27.34
N LEU A 1048 10.31 37.28 27.63
CA LEU A 1048 8.92 37.23 28.08
C LEU A 1048 8.74 37.86 29.48
N LEU A 1049 9.69 37.66 30.39
CA LEU A 1049 9.66 38.29 31.71
C LEU A 1049 9.75 39.83 31.59
N LEU A 1050 10.67 40.30 30.75
CA LEU A 1050 10.83 41.72 30.45
C LEU A 1050 9.60 42.29 29.72
N LEU A 1051 9.00 41.52 28.81
CA LEU A 1051 7.81 41.95 28.08
C LEU A 1051 6.63 42.19 29.05
N THR A 1052 6.38 41.27 29.98
CA THR A 1052 5.35 41.45 31.02
C THR A 1052 5.61 42.71 31.86
N LEU A 1053 6.87 42.97 32.23
CA LEU A 1053 7.24 44.16 33.00
C LEU A 1053 7.04 45.45 32.20
N THR A 1054 7.44 45.47 30.93
CA THR A 1054 7.26 46.66 30.06
C THR A 1054 5.79 46.94 29.77
N LEU A 1055 4.96 45.91 29.55
CA LEU A 1055 3.52 46.07 29.37
C LEU A 1055 2.82 46.54 30.65
N TYR A 1056 3.28 46.13 31.83
CA TYR A 1056 2.79 46.69 33.09
C TYR A 1056 3.15 48.18 33.26
N LEU A 1057 4.39 48.55 32.91
CA LEU A 1057 4.89 49.93 33.02
C LEU A 1057 4.40 50.87 31.90
N GLN A 1058 3.71 50.36 30.88
CA GLN A 1058 3.26 51.15 29.73
C GLN A 1058 2.26 52.25 30.10
N VAL A 1059 1.53 52.07 31.20
CA VAL A 1059 0.58 53.06 31.73
C VAL A 1059 1.31 54.28 32.32
N HIS A 1060 2.56 54.10 32.74
CA HIS A 1060 3.34 55.13 33.43
C HIS A 1060 4.37 55.82 32.52
N VAL A 1061 4.77 55.22 31.40
CA VAL A 1061 5.88 55.70 30.54
C VAL A 1061 5.51 55.65 29.05
N SER A 1062 5.54 56.80 28.38
CA SER A 1062 5.06 56.97 27.01
C SER A 1062 5.88 56.30 25.90
N TRP A 1063 7.19 56.03 26.12
CA TRP A 1063 8.05 55.34 25.14
C TRP A 1063 8.07 53.82 25.29
N MET A 1064 7.43 53.28 26.33
CA MET A 1064 7.43 51.85 26.64
C MET A 1064 6.82 50.95 25.54
N PRO A 1065 5.78 51.37 24.78
CA PRO A 1065 5.29 50.65 23.60
C PRO A 1065 6.36 50.24 22.58
N TYR A 1066 7.33 51.13 22.30
CA TYR A 1066 8.43 50.84 21.38
C TYR A 1066 9.43 49.84 21.98
N CYS A 1067 9.63 49.89 23.30
CA CYS A 1067 10.43 48.89 24.01
C CYS A 1067 9.77 47.50 23.93
N SER A 1068 8.45 47.41 24.16
CA SER A 1068 7.70 46.16 24.01
C SER A 1068 7.73 45.64 22.57
N MET A 1069 7.65 46.52 21.56
CA MET A 1069 7.84 46.14 20.16
C MET A 1069 9.23 45.52 19.92
N VAL A 1070 10.31 46.17 20.35
CA VAL A 1070 11.69 45.63 20.20
C VAL A 1070 11.83 44.28 20.92
N LEU A 1071 11.27 44.13 22.12
CA LEU A 1071 11.27 42.86 22.84
C LEU A 1071 10.52 41.75 22.09
N ILE A 1072 9.41 42.06 21.40
CA ILE A 1072 8.73 41.09 20.53
C ILE A 1072 9.64 40.67 19.36
N PHE A 1073 10.38 41.59 18.74
CA PHE A 1073 11.37 41.23 17.71
C PHE A 1073 12.48 40.34 18.27
N VAL A 1074 13.04 40.68 19.44
CA VAL A 1074 14.05 39.86 20.11
C VAL A 1074 13.50 38.47 20.42
N PHE A 1075 12.25 38.36 20.89
CA PHE A 1075 11.59 37.10 21.14
C PHE A 1075 11.49 36.22 19.87
N ILE A 1076 11.12 36.82 18.73
CA ILE A 1076 11.04 36.12 17.44
C ILE A 1076 12.43 35.68 16.97
N ILE A 1077 13.46 36.53 17.11
CA ILE A 1077 14.85 36.17 16.79
C ILE A 1077 15.28 34.98 17.64
N SER A 1078 15.03 35.03 18.95
CA SER A 1078 15.41 33.96 19.87
C SER A 1078 14.69 32.64 19.57
N PHE A 1079 13.41 32.69 19.17
CA PHE A 1079 12.67 31.52 18.68
C PHE A 1079 13.25 30.92 17.39
N CYS A 1080 13.60 31.76 16.41
CA CYS A 1080 14.09 31.32 15.10
C CYS A 1080 15.53 30.81 15.15
N SER A 1081 16.34 31.38 16.04
CA SER A 1081 17.75 31.05 16.25
C SER A 1081 18.00 29.62 16.71
N GLY A 1082 16.98 28.90 17.20
CA GLY A 1082 17.17 27.54 17.70
C GLY A 1082 15.88 26.70 17.69
N PRO A 1083 14.91 26.98 18.57
CA PRO A 1083 13.70 26.18 18.74
C PRO A 1083 13.00 25.80 17.43
N SER A 1084 12.74 26.76 16.54
CA SER A 1084 12.02 26.54 15.28
C SER A 1084 12.77 25.60 14.33
N CYS A 1085 13.99 25.98 13.93
CA CYS A 1085 14.74 25.29 12.89
C CYS A 1085 15.16 23.87 13.28
N ILE A 1086 15.46 23.66 14.57
CA ILE A 1086 16.03 22.40 15.07
C ILE A 1086 14.93 21.39 15.40
N THR A 1087 13.82 21.84 16.00
CA THR A 1087 12.75 20.92 16.44
C THR A 1087 12.12 20.19 15.25
N SER A 1088 11.97 20.85 14.09
CA SER A 1088 11.41 20.22 12.89
C SER A 1088 12.28 19.10 12.31
N THR A 1089 13.61 19.14 12.48
CA THR A 1089 14.54 18.14 11.93
C THR A 1089 14.86 17.03 12.92
N LEU A 1090 14.66 17.29 14.21
CA LEU A 1090 15.00 16.40 15.31
C LEU A 1090 14.49 14.95 15.14
N PRO A 1091 13.25 14.69 14.66
CA PRO A 1091 12.77 13.32 14.45
C PRO A 1091 13.59 12.52 13.44
N GLY A 1092 14.17 13.17 12.44
CA GLY A 1092 15.01 12.53 11.42
C GLY A 1092 16.45 12.29 11.87
N GLU A 1093 16.85 12.86 12.99
CA GLU A 1093 18.23 12.80 13.49
C GLU A 1093 18.39 11.95 14.74
N ILE A 1094 17.34 11.80 15.56
CA ILE A 1094 17.43 11.02 16.80
C ILE A 1094 16.86 9.60 16.65
N PHE A 1095 16.09 9.34 15.59
CA PHE A 1095 15.51 8.03 15.31
C PHE A 1095 16.20 7.35 14.14
N THR A 1096 16.44 6.05 14.28
CA THR A 1096 16.88 5.20 13.17
C THR A 1096 15.81 5.13 12.07
N GLN A 1097 16.22 4.81 10.83
CA GLN A 1097 15.33 4.74 9.65
C GLN A 1097 14.02 3.96 9.91
N SER A 1098 14.08 2.90 10.71
CA SER A 1098 12.94 2.04 11.08
C SER A 1098 11.85 2.72 11.95
N PHE A 1099 12.19 3.81 12.66
CA PHE A 1099 11.28 4.60 13.51
C PHE A 1099 11.06 6.03 12.99
N GLN A 1100 11.81 6.46 11.98
CA GLN A 1100 11.83 7.82 11.45
C GLN A 1100 10.45 8.28 10.93
N SER A 1101 9.82 7.52 10.04
CA SER A 1101 8.48 7.87 9.51
C SER A 1101 7.39 7.95 10.61
N PRO A 1102 7.28 6.98 11.55
CA PRO A 1102 6.41 7.08 12.71
C PRO A 1102 6.69 8.28 13.61
N ALA A 1103 7.97 8.60 13.84
CA ALA A 1103 8.39 9.73 14.66
C ALA A 1103 7.97 11.06 14.03
N PHE A 1104 8.17 11.23 12.73
CA PHE A 1104 7.67 12.38 11.98
C PHE A 1104 6.15 12.50 12.02
N THR A 1105 5.44 11.37 11.96
CA THR A 1105 3.97 11.35 12.06
C THR A 1105 3.51 11.88 13.42
N VAL A 1106 4.13 11.43 14.53
CA VAL A 1106 3.81 11.91 15.89
C VAL A 1106 4.14 13.39 16.03
N ALA A 1107 5.35 13.78 15.63
CA ALA A 1107 5.83 15.16 15.67
C ALA A 1107 4.90 16.13 14.93
N CYS A 1108 4.56 15.83 13.67
CA CYS A 1108 3.66 16.67 12.89
C CYS A 1108 2.24 16.70 13.46
N THR A 1109 1.75 15.59 13.99
CA THR A 1109 0.44 15.53 14.66
C THR A 1109 0.41 16.45 15.89
N LEU A 1110 1.45 16.43 16.72
CA LEU A 1110 1.59 17.34 17.86
C LEU A 1110 1.66 18.80 17.41
N ASN A 1111 2.38 19.08 16.33
CA ASN A 1111 2.48 20.41 15.75
C ASN A 1111 1.10 20.96 15.34
N TRP A 1112 0.32 20.17 14.59
CA TRP A 1112 -1.02 20.57 14.14
C TRP A 1112 -2.04 20.67 15.29
N MET A 1113 -1.97 19.77 16.28
CA MET A 1113 -2.82 19.86 17.47
C MET A 1113 -2.47 21.07 18.33
N GLY A 1114 -1.19 21.38 18.51
CA GLY A 1114 -0.75 22.56 19.25
C GLY A 1114 -1.16 23.86 18.57
N LEU A 1115 -1.02 23.94 17.24
CA LEU A 1115 -1.47 25.10 16.48
C LEU A 1115 -2.99 25.29 16.56
N PHE A 1116 -3.76 24.21 16.49
CA PHE A 1116 -5.21 24.24 16.70
C PHE A 1116 -5.58 24.72 18.12
N PHE A 1117 -4.91 24.18 19.14
CA PHE A 1117 -5.17 24.52 20.53
C PHE A 1117 -4.86 25.98 20.85
N VAL A 1118 -3.67 26.47 20.48
CA VAL A 1118 -3.29 27.87 20.69
C VAL A 1118 -4.23 28.80 19.91
N GLY A 1119 -4.57 28.45 18.66
CA GLY A 1119 -5.50 29.24 17.84
C GLY A 1119 -6.88 29.41 18.46
N MET A 1120 -7.41 28.38 19.13
CA MET A 1120 -8.74 28.41 19.75
C MET A 1120 -8.74 29.00 21.17
N VAL A 1121 -7.72 28.69 21.98
CA VAL A 1121 -7.72 28.98 23.43
C VAL A 1121 -7.09 30.32 23.76
N PHE A 1122 -6.16 30.82 22.94
CA PHE A 1122 -5.43 32.05 23.25
C PHE A 1122 -6.32 33.30 23.45
N PRO A 1123 -7.37 33.56 22.64
CA PRO A 1123 -8.26 34.70 22.88
C PRO A 1123 -8.91 34.69 24.26
N LEU A 1124 -9.33 33.51 24.74
CA LEU A 1124 -9.92 33.34 26.07
C LEU A 1124 -8.93 33.63 27.19
N ILE A 1125 -7.66 33.24 26.99
CA ILE A 1125 -6.57 33.51 27.94
C ILE A 1125 -6.31 35.02 28.03
N VAL A 1126 -6.22 35.71 26.89
CA VAL A 1126 -5.96 37.16 26.84
C VAL A 1126 -7.09 37.95 27.51
N GLU A 1127 -8.35 37.58 27.27
CA GLU A 1127 -9.51 38.27 27.85
C GLU A 1127 -9.51 38.23 29.39
N HIS A 1128 -9.01 37.16 30.01
CA HIS A 1128 -9.04 36.99 31.47
C HIS A 1128 -7.72 37.38 32.17
N LEU A 1129 -6.58 37.26 31.48
CA LEU A 1129 -5.24 37.43 32.09
C LEU A 1129 -4.48 38.65 31.58
N ASP A 1130 -4.99 39.35 30.57
CA ASP A 1130 -4.39 40.55 29.97
C ASP A 1130 -2.87 40.38 29.75
N TYR A 1131 -2.03 41.33 30.18
CA TYR A 1131 -0.57 41.28 30.03
C TYR A 1131 0.12 40.17 30.85
N PHE A 1132 -0.54 39.53 31.82
CA PHE A 1132 0.03 38.39 32.54
C PHE A 1132 0.02 37.08 31.73
N CYS A 1133 -0.66 37.04 30.58
CA CYS A 1133 -0.69 35.85 29.73
C CYS A 1133 0.71 35.38 29.28
N PHE A 1134 1.68 36.29 29.16
CA PHE A 1134 3.07 35.99 28.78
C PHE A 1134 3.84 35.19 29.86
N LEU A 1135 3.42 35.26 31.13
CA LEU A 1135 4.03 34.45 32.20
C LEU A 1135 3.75 32.95 32.04
N ILE A 1136 2.61 32.59 31.43
CA ILE A 1136 2.31 31.18 31.11
C ILE A 1136 3.35 30.66 30.12
N PHE A 1137 3.65 31.44 29.08
CA PHE A 1137 4.67 31.08 28.07
C PHE A 1137 6.08 31.06 28.65
N PHE A 1138 6.39 31.93 29.61
CA PHE A 1138 7.66 31.91 30.33
C PHE A 1138 7.90 30.57 31.02
N VAL A 1139 6.91 30.03 31.74
CA VAL A 1139 7.03 28.74 32.43
C VAL A 1139 7.36 27.61 31.45
N PHE A 1140 6.67 27.57 30.29
CA PHE A 1140 6.95 26.57 29.27
C PHE A 1140 8.34 26.73 28.64
N CYS A 1141 8.77 27.95 28.34
CA CYS A 1141 10.10 28.21 27.75
C CYS A 1141 11.23 27.85 28.73
N PHE A 1142 11.09 28.23 30.00
CA PHE A 1142 12.09 27.93 31.03
C PHE A 1142 12.20 26.42 31.27
N ALA A 1143 11.06 25.74 31.40
CA ALA A 1143 11.02 24.28 31.53
C ALA A 1143 11.64 23.57 30.32
N ALA A 1144 11.43 24.09 29.11
CA ALA A 1144 12.04 23.56 27.89
C ALA A 1144 13.56 23.71 27.88
N ALA A 1145 14.09 24.87 28.28
CA ALA A 1145 15.54 25.11 28.36
C ALA A 1145 16.22 24.11 29.31
N VAL A 1146 15.65 23.92 30.50
CA VAL A 1146 16.14 22.97 31.50
C VAL A 1146 16.06 21.53 30.95
N PHE A 1147 14.93 21.16 30.33
CA PHE A 1147 14.76 19.82 29.79
C PHE A 1147 15.79 19.48 28.71
N VAL A 1148 16.01 20.39 27.75
CA VAL A 1148 16.98 20.19 26.66
C VAL A 1148 18.40 20.10 27.19
N TRP A 1149 18.75 20.91 28.18
CA TRP A 1149 20.07 20.87 28.81
C TRP A 1149 20.41 19.48 29.37
N TYR A 1150 19.47 18.84 30.06
CA TYR A 1150 19.71 17.56 30.74
C TYR A 1150 19.45 16.32 29.87
N ASN A 1151 18.44 16.33 28.99
CA ASN A 1151 17.92 15.09 28.37
C ASN A 1151 18.24 14.94 26.89
N VAL A 1152 18.69 16.00 26.21
CA VAL A 1152 18.98 15.96 24.77
C VAL A 1152 20.49 15.88 24.54
N PRO A 1153 20.99 14.85 23.81
CA PRO A 1153 22.38 14.77 23.41
C PRO A 1153 22.69 15.66 22.21
N GLU A 1154 23.96 15.99 22.00
CA GLU A 1154 24.41 16.70 20.80
C GLU A 1154 24.45 15.73 19.61
N THR A 1155 23.79 16.07 18.49
CA THR A 1155 23.66 15.21 17.30
C THR A 1155 24.66 15.54 16.19
N ARG A 1156 25.44 16.62 16.34
CA ARG A 1156 26.43 17.07 15.34
C ARG A 1156 27.42 15.97 14.95
N ASN A 1157 27.55 15.72 13.64
CA ASN A 1157 28.49 14.78 13.02
C ASN A 1157 28.45 13.33 13.56
N LYS A 1158 27.41 12.95 14.30
CA LYS A 1158 27.25 11.60 14.84
C LYS A 1158 26.37 10.75 13.94
N SER A 1159 26.63 9.44 13.94
CA SER A 1159 25.73 8.48 13.31
C SER A 1159 24.46 8.28 14.15
N LEU A 1160 23.38 7.79 13.51
CA LEU A 1160 22.11 7.52 14.21
C LEU A 1160 22.26 6.45 15.31
N LEU A 1161 23.20 5.53 15.13
CA LEU A 1161 23.54 4.49 16.09
C LEU A 1161 24.29 5.05 17.30
N GLU A 1162 25.26 5.95 17.08
CA GLU A 1162 25.96 6.66 18.17
C GLU A 1162 25.00 7.48 19.03
N ILE A 1163 24.08 8.22 18.41
CA ILE A 1163 23.08 9.02 19.12
C ILE A 1163 22.19 8.11 19.98
N THR A 1164 21.76 6.97 19.42
CA THR A 1164 20.97 5.98 20.17
C THR A 1164 21.74 5.41 21.37
N ALA A 1165 23.03 5.12 21.20
CA ALA A 1165 23.89 4.65 22.30
C ALA A 1165 24.10 5.72 23.38
N GLU A 1166 24.19 6.99 22.99
CA GLU A 1166 24.37 8.11 23.91
C GLU A 1166 23.13 8.37 24.78
N PHE A 1167 21.93 8.33 24.19
CA PHE A 1167 20.67 8.34 24.95
C PHE A 1167 20.64 7.20 25.99
N GLN A 1168 21.07 5.99 25.61
CA GLN A 1168 21.15 4.87 26.55
C GLN A 1168 22.19 5.09 27.66
N ARG A 1169 23.33 5.72 27.34
CA ARG A 1169 24.39 6.04 28.30
C ARG A 1169 23.95 7.08 29.33
N MET A 1170 23.33 8.17 28.89
CA MET A 1170 22.84 9.26 29.75
C MET A 1170 21.85 8.75 30.80
N HIS A 1171 20.90 7.90 30.39
CA HIS A 1171 19.87 7.40 31.30
C HIS A 1171 20.23 6.09 32.02
N ARG A 1172 21.33 5.40 31.66
CA ARG A 1172 21.91 4.30 32.47
C ARG A 1172 22.66 4.81 33.70
N LYS A 1173 23.45 5.88 33.55
CA LYS A 1173 24.20 6.48 34.67
C LYS A 1173 23.28 7.05 35.76
N ALA A 1174 22.15 7.67 35.38
CA ALA A 1174 21.13 8.15 36.31
C ALA A 1174 20.54 7.03 37.19
N LYS A 1175 20.25 5.86 36.61
CA LYS A 1175 19.79 4.69 37.37
C LYS A 1175 20.81 4.20 38.39
N HIS A 1176 22.10 4.23 38.06
CA HIS A 1176 23.14 3.78 38.96
C HIS A 1176 23.38 4.79 40.11
N SER A 1177 23.28 6.09 39.81
CA SER A 1177 23.31 7.18 40.80
C SER A 1177 22.11 7.16 41.74
N GLU A 1178 20.87 6.99 41.25
CA GLU A 1178 19.68 6.83 42.10
C GLU A 1178 19.76 5.58 42.98
N THR A 1179 20.31 4.47 42.47
CA THR A 1179 20.51 3.25 43.27
C THR A 1179 21.55 3.48 44.37
N LYS A 1180 22.60 4.26 44.08
CA LYS A 1180 23.64 4.63 45.06
C LYS A 1180 23.12 5.63 46.09
N LEU A 1181 22.30 6.60 45.68
CA LEU A 1181 21.67 7.59 46.56
C LEU A 1181 20.62 6.94 47.48
N LYS A 1182 19.81 6.01 46.96
CA LYS A 1182 18.91 5.19 47.78
C LYS A 1182 19.68 4.27 48.72
N ALA A 1183 20.76 3.63 48.27
CA ALA A 1183 21.62 2.84 49.16
C ALA A 1183 22.29 3.70 50.25
N LEU A 1184 22.64 4.96 49.96
CA LEU A 1184 23.18 5.91 50.94
C LEU A 1184 22.11 6.47 51.89
N GLN A 1185 20.89 6.72 51.41
CA GLN A 1185 19.76 7.09 52.25
C GLN A 1185 19.32 5.92 53.15
N ASP A 1186 19.26 4.70 52.61
CA ASP A 1186 18.97 3.49 53.38
C ASP A 1186 20.08 3.20 54.40
N ALA A 1187 21.35 3.44 54.05
CA ALA A 1187 22.49 3.32 54.98
C ALA A 1187 22.46 4.41 56.07
N ASN A 1188 22.09 5.65 55.74
CA ASN A 1188 21.93 6.71 56.74
C ASN A 1188 20.70 6.50 57.65
N THR A 1189 19.64 5.86 57.14
CA THR A 1189 18.46 5.52 57.94
C THR A 1189 18.74 4.33 58.87
N GLN A 1190 19.62 3.40 58.48
CA GLN A 1190 20.05 2.29 59.33
C GLN A 1190 21.11 2.69 60.37
N ASN A 1191 21.99 3.65 60.07
CA ASN A 1191 22.98 4.15 61.03
C ASN A 1191 22.38 5.11 62.09
N GLY A 1192 21.15 5.59 61.91
CA GLY A 1192 20.47 6.48 62.86
C GLY A 1192 19.75 5.80 64.04
N GLN A 1193 19.75 4.47 64.14
CA GLN A 1193 19.05 3.73 65.21
C GLN A 1193 19.97 3.04 66.22
N GLY A 1194 21.26 3.37 66.25
CA GLY A 1194 22.28 2.65 67.03
C GLY A 1194 23.17 3.51 67.91
N THR A 1195 22.67 4.55 68.60
CA THR A 1195 23.34 5.06 69.81
C THR A 1195 22.34 5.82 70.69
N ARG A 1196 22.25 5.39 71.95
CA ARG A 1196 21.34 5.84 73.00
C ARG A 1196 21.52 7.32 73.35
N LEU A 1197 20.43 8.02 73.66
CA LEU A 1197 20.03 8.55 74.98
C LEU A 1197 18.95 9.62 74.81
#